data_AF-D9TJ04-F1
#
_entry.id   AF-D9TJ04-F1
#
_cell.length_a   1.000
_cell.length_b   1.000
_cell.length_c   1.000
_cell.angle_alpha   90.00
_cell.angle_beta   90.00
_cell.angle_gamma   90.00
#
_symmetry.space_group_name_H-M   'P 1'
#
loop_
_entity.id
_entity.type
_entity.pdbx_description
1 polymer ?
#
loop_
_entity_poly.entity_id
_entity_poly.type
_entity_poly.pdbx_seq_one_letter_code
_entity_poly.pdbx_strand_id
1 'polypeptide(L)'
;MKKNPLNFSKNTYSKLIVLMLCCLFTISNSTISLCAVSKVKYMTAEEFVQKVFVDLKIINHSQDSWNKAKLLKVLPANLKKNSVITKAQAAYILWSTIQNAESLKQRLLPVQTNILSCWEYYKQTGKGFITKNTPTEIALLHYNFVVVEKIYKDGYKKYVLVWNPYTKVRSQDDYVKLVRDFINKNPQKHKVELKENPKTLSVDYIKKVFPIVGKLNNLPPTILNKVYQSVYQNTYQDIENIVLNQLYTVNEQVYCYFSEDKILKVAKIQNFKTSFLGKEYNVNVKTDPRWNKYVEDYIMSLKRDFPVNHERFKYIVADIYLTPVDFQESILRLLDLGLLIPEINPYDQRFYIYPNKKLSSTEVNEIINRISKNENLSFDEFKVDNTFFRIDNLRFLKMLKSLPLKTQSKLKFTSNLFGIDEFGIYIIVEGTKYYLAETLPKNGNMFYYIKPYITYAKTKLQYKDLIPKDQIIEVLSEVDGIYLVKYRNSELWVPSRYLTILPQRKVFLNPLTKEEVEKFVNSQLKNEKSNYFIWVDLWRLSIYLLKKENNEYFLIKTIDCSAGAEYTPTLRGYFKSKAKVYKFYNEHYRAGAMYALVYSGNYMIHSVITNREGKIVDNSIIKRNSHGCIRVPMNDAKYIYDHVPVGSVVWVN
;
A
#
# COMPACT_ATOMS: atom_id res chain seq x y z
N MET A 1 69.56 49.66 -20.98
CA MET A 1 69.02 48.28 -21.05
C MET A 1 67.71 48.22 -20.28
N LYS A 2 66.66 47.69 -20.94
CA LYS A 2 65.37 47.19 -20.45
C LYS A 2 64.55 48.05 -19.45
N LYS A 3 63.41 48.56 -19.94
CA LYS A 3 62.20 48.82 -19.14
C LYS A 3 61.05 47.99 -19.72
N ASN A 4 60.30 47.37 -18.80
CA ASN A 4 58.94 46.82 -18.95
C ASN A 4 58.01 47.80 -19.70
N PRO A 5 56.91 47.35 -20.37
CA PRO A 5 55.85 46.53 -19.74
C PRO A 5 55.03 45.61 -20.70
N LEU A 6 54.14 44.77 -20.14
CA LEU A 6 52.74 44.50 -20.55
C LEU A 6 52.30 43.12 -19.98
N ASN A 7 51.51 43.03 -18.90
CA ASN A 7 50.05 43.18 -18.85
C ASN A 7 49.29 42.24 -19.82
N PHE A 8 49.05 40.99 -19.40
CA PHE A 8 48.03 40.13 -20.01
C PHE A 8 46.79 40.07 -19.09
N SER A 9 45.67 40.57 -19.61
CA SER A 9 44.43 40.79 -18.87
C SER A 9 43.63 39.49 -18.67
N LYS A 10 42.84 39.44 -17.57
CA LYS A 10 41.86 38.39 -17.21
C LYS A 10 40.87 37.98 -18.32
N ASN A 11 40.80 38.72 -19.43
CA ASN A 11 39.90 38.45 -20.55
C ASN A 11 40.44 37.44 -21.58
N THR A 12 41.71 37.03 -21.48
CA THR A 12 42.31 36.02 -22.36
C THR A 12 42.10 34.59 -21.84
N TYR A 13 42.11 34.38 -20.53
CA TYR A 13 41.74 33.09 -19.92
C TYR A 13 40.26 32.75 -20.09
N SER A 14 39.35 33.74 -20.07
CA SER A 14 37.93 33.50 -20.31
C SER A 14 37.64 33.09 -21.77
N LYS A 15 38.35 33.66 -22.75
CA LYS A 15 38.21 33.27 -24.16
C LYS A 15 38.85 31.92 -24.48
N LEU A 16 39.99 31.56 -23.86
CA LEU A 16 40.59 30.23 -24.02
C LEU A 16 39.77 29.12 -23.34
N ILE A 17 39.15 29.39 -22.19
CA ILE A 17 38.24 28.44 -21.52
C ILE A 17 36.91 28.32 -22.26
N VAL A 18 36.38 29.39 -22.85
CA VAL A 18 35.18 29.33 -23.71
C VAL A 18 35.47 28.62 -25.04
N LEU A 19 36.66 28.79 -25.64
CA LEU A 19 37.05 28.03 -26.83
C LEU A 19 37.31 26.54 -26.53
N MET A 20 37.93 26.21 -25.38
CA MET A 20 38.07 24.80 -24.93
C MET A 20 36.72 24.16 -24.59
N LEU A 21 35.77 24.92 -24.02
CA LEU A 21 34.40 24.45 -23.79
C LEU A 21 33.62 24.28 -25.11
N CYS A 22 33.85 25.10 -26.13
CA CYS A 22 33.24 24.88 -27.46
C CYS A 22 33.88 23.71 -28.24
N CYS A 23 35.17 23.43 -28.05
CA CYS A 23 35.85 22.29 -28.68
C CYS A 23 35.63 20.96 -27.95
N LEU A 24 35.38 20.96 -26.64
CA LEU A 24 34.95 19.76 -25.89
C LEU A 24 33.48 19.42 -26.10
N PHE A 25 32.66 20.35 -26.61
CA PHE A 25 31.30 20.07 -27.07
C PHE A 25 31.22 19.62 -28.54
N THR A 26 32.35 19.54 -29.27
CA THR A 26 32.37 19.14 -30.69
C THR A 26 33.16 17.87 -30.99
N ILE A 27 33.74 17.19 -29.98
CA ILE A 27 34.34 15.85 -30.12
C ILE A 27 33.78 14.90 -29.05
N SER A 28 32.46 14.73 -29.09
CA SER A 28 31.79 13.47 -28.77
C SER A 28 30.60 13.28 -29.71
N ASN A 29 30.82 13.58 -30.99
CA ASN A 29 29.96 13.13 -32.09
C ASN A 29 30.60 11.89 -32.70
N SER A 30 30.40 10.76 -32.02
CA SER A 30 30.51 9.44 -32.62
C SER A 30 29.26 8.68 -32.22
N THR A 31 28.32 8.69 -33.17
CA THR A 31 27.13 7.83 -33.28
C THR A 31 26.14 7.88 -32.11
N ILE A 32 25.63 9.07 -31.79
CA ILE A 32 24.20 9.15 -31.50
C ILE A 32 23.54 9.12 -32.88
N SER A 33 23.02 7.94 -33.26
CA SER A 33 21.94 7.91 -34.24
C SER A 33 20.97 9.02 -33.83
N LEU A 34 20.76 10.03 -34.69
CA LEU A 34 19.55 10.82 -34.63
C LEU A 34 18.41 9.82 -34.74
N CYS A 35 17.95 9.27 -33.61
CA CYS A 35 16.59 8.81 -33.50
C CYS A 35 15.79 10.06 -33.81
N ALA A 36 15.31 10.14 -35.05
CA ALA A 36 14.35 11.12 -35.46
C ALA A 36 13.32 11.22 -34.33
N VAL A 37 13.18 12.40 -33.73
CA VAL A 37 12.06 12.65 -32.81
C VAL A 37 10.83 12.36 -33.66
N SER A 38 10.18 11.23 -33.41
CA SER A 38 9.02 10.82 -34.19
C SER A 38 8.03 11.98 -34.15
N LYS A 39 7.71 12.59 -35.29
CA LYS A 39 6.63 13.58 -35.37
C LYS A 39 5.41 12.95 -34.72
N VAL A 40 4.96 13.52 -33.61
CA VAL A 40 3.79 13.01 -32.89
C VAL A 40 2.61 13.10 -33.86
N LYS A 41 2.10 11.95 -34.31
CA LYS A 41 0.94 11.90 -35.19
C LYS A 41 -0.31 12.20 -34.36
N TYR A 42 -0.82 13.41 -34.53
CA TYR A 42 -2.10 13.82 -33.98
C TYR A 42 -3.25 13.31 -34.84
N MET A 43 -4.35 12.95 -34.18
CA MET A 43 -5.51 12.38 -34.85
C MET A 43 -6.51 13.47 -35.25
N THR A 44 -7.10 13.36 -36.44
CA THR A 44 -8.23 14.22 -36.83
C THR A 44 -9.51 13.77 -36.13
N ALA A 45 -10.53 14.63 -36.12
CA ALA A 45 -11.85 14.28 -35.59
C ALA A 45 -12.46 13.07 -36.33
N GLU A 46 -12.35 13.01 -37.66
CA GLU A 46 -12.81 11.86 -38.44
C GLU A 46 -12.08 10.57 -38.08
N GLU A 47 -10.75 10.59 -38.03
CA GLU A 47 -9.95 9.41 -37.67
C GLU A 47 -10.33 8.90 -36.27
N PHE A 48 -10.57 9.82 -35.33
CA PHE A 48 -10.99 9.49 -33.97
C PHE A 48 -12.36 8.82 -33.94
N VAL A 49 -13.36 9.41 -34.62
CA VAL A 49 -14.73 8.86 -34.68
C VAL A 49 -14.72 7.49 -35.36
N GLN A 50 -14.04 7.35 -36.48
CA GLN A 50 -13.88 6.08 -37.18
C GLN A 50 -13.31 5.02 -36.25
N LYS A 51 -12.21 5.35 -35.56
CA LYS A 51 -11.54 4.41 -34.68
C LYS A 51 -12.40 3.99 -33.50
N VAL A 52 -13.05 4.95 -32.82
CA VAL A 52 -13.97 4.67 -31.71
C VAL A 52 -15.12 3.79 -32.17
N PHE A 53 -15.76 4.11 -33.30
CA PHE A 53 -16.95 3.40 -33.75
C PHE A 53 -16.63 1.96 -34.20
N VAL A 54 -15.49 1.76 -34.83
CA VAL A 54 -15.01 0.43 -35.23
C VAL A 54 -14.57 -0.39 -34.03
N ASP A 55 -13.69 0.14 -33.18
CA ASP A 55 -13.12 -0.61 -32.05
C ASP A 55 -14.20 -0.96 -31.00
N LEU A 56 -15.24 -0.12 -30.88
CA LEU A 56 -16.40 -0.36 -30.02
C LEU A 56 -17.53 -1.14 -30.70
N LYS A 57 -17.32 -1.63 -31.93
CA LYS A 57 -18.26 -2.45 -32.71
C LYS A 57 -19.63 -1.78 -32.91
N ILE A 58 -19.64 -0.45 -33.05
CA ILE A 58 -20.85 0.32 -33.40
C ILE A 58 -21.10 0.23 -34.91
N ILE A 59 -20.02 0.14 -35.69
CA ILE A 59 -20.04 -0.03 -37.14
C ILE A 59 -18.96 -1.04 -37.57
N ASN A 60 -19.08 -1.55 -38.80
CA ASN A 60 -18.00 -2.30 -39.46
C ASN A 60 -16.98 -1.35 -40.11
N HIS A 61 -15.76 -1.85 -40.39
CA HIS A 61 -14.65 -1.06 -40.95
C HIS A 61 -14.97 -0.27 -42.22
N SER A 62 -15.92 -0.73 -43.04
CA SER A 62 -16.29 -0.13 -44.34
C SER A 62 -17.41 0.93 -44.26
N GLN A 63 -17.99 1.17 -43.08
CA GLN A 63 -19.13 2.07 -42.92
C GLN A 63 -18.69 3.50 -42.58
N ASP A 64 -19.46 4.49 -43.04
CA ASP A 64 -19.22 5.91 -42.76
C ASP A 64 -19.56 6.26 -41.30
N SER A 65 -18.50 6.27 -40.48
CA SER A 65 -18.59 6.64 -39.06
C SER A 65 -19.05 8.06 -38.82
N TRP A 66 -18.74 9.01 -39.70
CA TRP A 66 -18.99 10.43 -39.46
C TRP A 66 -20.48 10.75 -39.61
N ASN A 67 -21.11 10.25 -40.67
CA ASN A 67 -22.55 10.36 -40.86
C ASN A 67 -23.32 9.57 -39.79
N LYS A 68 -22.83 8.40 -39.37
CA LYS A 68 -23.42 7.67 -38.25
C LYS A 68 -23.34 8.46 -36.95
N ALA A 69 -22.21 9.12 -36.66
CA ALA A 69 -22.02 9.94 -35.47
C ALA A 69 -22.95 11.16 -35.46
N LYS A 70 -23.21 11.78 -36.62
CA LYS A 70 -24.22 12.84 -36.76
C LYS A 70 -25.63 12.33 -36.45
N LEU A 71 -26.02 11.17 -37.00
CA LEU A 71 -27.33 10.56 -36.76
C LEU A 71 -27.54 10.22 -35.28
N LEU A 72 -26.50 9.74 -34.60
CA LEU A 72 -26.52 9.46 -33.16
C LEU A 72 -26.40 10.73 -32.31
N LYS A 73 -26.23 11.92 -32.90
CA LYS A 73 -26.06 13.21 -32.22
C LYS A 73 -24.92 13.21 -31.19
N VAL A 74 -23.80 12.55 -31.52
CA VAL A 74 -22.65 12.42 -30.59
C VAL A 74 -21.50 13.39 -30.89
N LEU A 75 -21.63 14.22 -31.93
CA LEU A 75 -20.61 15.21 -32.28
C LEU A 75 -20.90 16.56 -31.60
N PRO A 76 -19.89 17.21 -31.00
CA PRO A 76 -20.08 18.54 -30.42
C PRO A 76 -20.30 19.61 -31.50
N ALA A 77 -20.97 20.69 -31.12
CA ALA A 77 -21.24 21.81 -32.01
C ALA A 77 -19.93 22.39 -32.59
N ASN A 78 -19.97 22.79 -33.87
CA ASN A 78 -18.85 23.42 -34.60
C ASN A 78 -17.58 22.56 -34.78
N LEU A 79 -17.64 21.25 -34.56
CA LEU A 79 -16.51 20.36 -34.84
C LEU A 79 -16.29 20.17 -36.34
N LYS A 80 -15.11 20.56 -36.83
CA LYS A 80 -14.72 20.36 -38.24
C LYS A 80 -14.14 18.94 -38.42
N LYS A 81 -14.62 18.23 -39.44
CA LYS A 81 -14.23 16.85 -39.79
C LYS A 81 -12.70 16.62 -39.83
N ASN A 82 -11.97 17.53 -40.48
CA ASN A 82 -10.52 17.41 -40.68
C ASN A 82 -9.69 18.13 -39.60
N SER A 83 -10.33 18.69 -38.57
CA SER A 83 -9.60 19.35 -37.48
C SER A 83 -8.97 18.33 -36.55
N VAL A 84 -7.82 18.69 -35.95
CA VAL A 84 -7.17 17.85 -34.93
C VAL A 84 -8.06 17.81 -33.69
N ILE A 85 -8.36 16.61 -33.21
CA ILE A 85 -9.25 16.42 -32.07
C ILE A 85 -8.58 16.86 -30.76
N THR A 86 -9.30 17.61 -29.94
CA THR A 86 -8.87 17.95 -28.58
C THR A 86 -9.39 16.94 -27.56
N LYS A 87 -8.75 16.89 -26.39
CA LYS A 87 -9.15 16.00 -25.28
C LYS A 87 -10.59 16.25 -24.80
N ALA A 88 -11.04 17.51 -24.75
CA ALA A 88 -12.42 17.86 -24.40
C ALA A 88 -13.44 17.39 -25.46
N GLN A 89 -13.14 17.59 -26.74
CA GLN A 89 -14.00 17.12 -27.83
C GLN A 89 -14.08 15.59 -27.87
N ALA A 90 -12.94 14.90 -27.70
CA ALA A 90 -12.89 13.45 -27.60
C ALA A 90 -13.72 12.93 -26.40
N ALA A 91 -13.61 13.58 -25.24
CA ALA A 91 -14.41 13.24 -24.06
C ALA A 91 -15.92 13.38 -24.33
N TYR A 92 -16.35 14.46 -24.99
CA TYR A 92 -17.74 14.64 -25.40
C TYR A 92 -18.23 13.52 -26.31
N ILE A 93 -17.49 13.24 -27.38
CA ILE A 93 -17.85 12.20 -28.34
C ILE A 93 -17.99 10.85 -27.65
N LEU A 94 -17.02 10.48 -26.80
CA LEU A 94 -17.03 9.22 -26.07
C LEU A 94 -18.21 9.11 -25.11
N TRP A 95 -18.44 10.13 -24.28
CA TRP A 95 -19.55 10.11 -23.33
C TRP A 95 -20.91 10.03 -24.05
N SER A 96 -21.12 10.88 -25.06
CA SER A 96 -22.34 10.86 -25.87
C SER A 96 -22.53 9.52 -26.59
N THR A 97 -21.46 8.91 -27.07
CA THR A 97 -21.51 7.58 -27.69
C THR A 97 -21.90 6.50 -26.68
N ILE A 98 -21.34 6.51 -25.47
CA ILE A 98 -21.71 5.56 -24.41
C ILE A 98 -23.18 5.69 -24.03
N GLN A 99 -23.72 6.91 -23.98
CA GLN A 99 -25.13 7.15 -23.67
C GLN A 99 -26.09 6.66 -24.75
N ASN A 100 -25.71 6.78 -26.03
CA ASN A 100 -26.58 6.49 -27.17
C ASN A 100 -26.40 5.08 -27.75
N ALA A 101 -25.35 4.34 -27.36
CA ALA A 101 -25.14 2.95 -27.74
C ALA A 101 -25.55 2.01 -26.60
N GLU A 102 -26.72 1.37 -26.72
CA GLU A 102 -27.32 0.57 -25.64
C GLU A 102 -26.39 -0.55 -25.12
N SER A 103 -25.64 -1.21 -26.01
CA SER A 103 -24.66 -2.24 -25.63
C SER A 103 -23.53 -1.69 -24.76
N LEU A 104 -23.05 -0.47 -25.03
CA LEU A 104 -22.03 0.20 -24.23
C LEU A 104 -22.60 0.72 -22.92
N LYS A 105 -23.81 1.30 -22.97
CA LYS A 105 -24.52 1.83 -21.80
C LYS A 105 -24.69 0.74 -20.73
N GLN A 106 -25.22 -0.41 -21.11
CA GLN A 106 -25.45 -1.54 -20.21
C GLN A 106 -24.15 -2.12 -19.65
N ARG A 107 -23.08 -2.12 -20.45
CA ARG A 107 -21.77 -2.68 -20.06
C ARG A 107 -20.97 -1.77 -19.13
N LEU A 108 -20.99 -0.46 -19.38
CA LEU A 108 -20.08 0.49 -18.72
C LEU A 108 -20.75 1.25 -17.57
N LEU A 109 -22.07 1.46 -17.59
CA LEU A 109 -22.75 2.27 -16.60
C LEU A 109 -23.44 1.38 -15.55
N PRO A 110 -23.23 1.65 -14.26
CA PRO A 110 -24.01 0.99 -13.22
C PRO A 110 -25.47 1.43 -13.29
N VAL A 111 -26.39 0.50 -13.03
CA VAL A 111 -27.82 0.76 -12.89
C VAL A 111 -28.16 1.27 -11.48
N GLN A 112 -27.34 0.91 -10.49
CA GLN A 112 -27.47 1.36 -9.11
C GLN A 112 -26.09 1.58 -8.49
N THR A 113 -25.97 2.60 -7.65
CA THR A 113 -24.77 2.85 -6.86
C THR A 113 -25.15 3.00 -5.39
N ASN A 114 -24.56 2.17 -4.53
CA ASN A 114 -24.77 2.21 -3.09
C ASN A 114 -23.51 2.69 -2.37
N ILE A 115 -23.70 3.40 -1.27
CA ILE A 115 -22.62 3.84 -0.38
C ILE A 115 -22.61 2.96 0.85
N LEU A 116 -21.53 2.20 1.00
CA LEU A 116 -21.38 1.23 2.08
C LEU A 116 -20.32 1.72 3.07
N SER A 117 -20.49 1.34 4.34
CA SER A 117 -19.38 1.40 5.29
C SER A 117 -18.37 0.30 4.97
N CYS A 118 -17.17 0.41 5.54
CA CYS A 118 -16.17 -0.67 5.47
C CYS A 118 -16.71 -1.99 6.04
N TRP A 119 -17.67 -1.90 6.95
CA TRP A 119 -18.29 -3.04 7.61
C TRP A 119 -19.29 -3.76 6.72
N GLU A 120 -20.24 -3.03 6.13
CA GLU A 120 -21.20 -3.60 5.20
C GLU A 120 -20.48 -4.20 3.98
N TYR A 121 -19.41 -3.56 3.51
CA TYR A 121 -18.55 -4.14 2.47
C TYR A 121 -17.94 -5.48 2.87
N TYR A 122 -17.38 -5.58 4.09
CA TYR A 122 -16.82 -6.82 4.60
C TYR A 122 -17.87 -7.91 4.73
N LYS A 123 -19.05 -7.58 5.28
CA LYS A 123 -20.17 -8.50 5.40
C LYS A 123 -20.60 -9.06 4.05
N GLN A 124 -20.65 -8.23 3.01
CA GLN A 124 -21.08 -8.64 1.68
C GLN A 124 -20.04 -9.48 0.93
N THR A 125 -18.74 -9.24 1.17
CA THR A 125 -17.68 -9.78 0.31
C THR A 125 -16.71 -10.73 1.01
N GLY A 126 -16.70 -10.76 2.35
CA GLY A 126 -15.63 -11.35 3.14
C GLY A 126 -14.29 -10.61 3.03
N LYS A 127 -14.24 -9.47 2.34
CA LYS A 127 -13.02 -8.69 2.08
C LYS A 127 -13.02 -7.39 2.90
N GLY A 128 -11.90 -7.07 3.53
CA GLY A 128 -11.82 -5.93 4.45
C GLY A 128 -10.69 -6.10 5.46
N PHE A 129 -10.35 -5.04 6.18
CA PHE A 129 -9.13 -4.96 7.00
C PHE A 129 -9.44 -4.69 8.49
N ILE A 130 -10.61 -4.14 8.81
CA ILE A 130 -11.03 -3.95 10.19
C ILE A 130 -11.39 -5.32 10.75
N THR A 131 -10.75 -5.69 11.86
CA THR A 131 -11.05 -6.91 12.61
C THR A 131 -11.47 -6.53 14.02
N LYS A 132 -11.96 -7.48 14.81
CA LYS A 132 -12.16 -7.30 16.25
C LYS A 132 -10.89 -6.84 16.97
N ASN A 133 -9.71 -7.20 16.45
CA ASN A 133 -8.44 -6.83 17.08
C ASN A 133 -8.05 -5.36 16.82
N THR A 134 -8.70 -4.70 15.86
CA THR A 134 -8.49 -3.27 15.60
C THR A 134 -9.05 -2.44 16.77
N PRO A 135 -8.29 -1.52 17.38
CA PRO A 135 -8.82 -0.64 18.43
C PRO A 135 -9.96 0.24 17.90
N THR A 136 -10.92 0.61 18.75
CA THR A 136 -12.11 1.40 18.39
C THR A 136 -11.73 2.69 17.68
N GLU A 137 -10.77 3.40 18.25
CA GLU A 137 -10.25 4.67 17.76
C GLU A 137 -9.63 4.56 16.35
N ILE A 138 -9.02 3.41 16.04
CA ILE A 138 -8.44 3.14 14.72
C ILE A 138 -9.53 2.70 13.75
N ALA A 139 -10.50 1.90 14.20
CA ALA A 139 -11.65 1.52 13.40
C ALA A 139 -12.44 2.75 12.94
N LEU A 140 -12.59 3.76 13.80
CA LEU A 140 -13.26 5.02 13.46
C LEU A 140 -12.54 5.79 12.34
N LEU A 141 -11.20 5.81 12.32
CA LEU A 141 -10.45 6.48 11.25
C LEU A 141 -10.67 5.87 9.86
N HIS A 142 -11.06 4.60 9.79
CA HIS A 142 -11.36 3.94 8.53
C HIS A 142 -12.66 4.44 7.88
N TYR A 143 -13.53 5.15 8.62
CA TYR A 143 -14.71 5.81 8.04
C TYR A 143 -14.38 7.07 7.22
N ASN A 144 -13.10 7.48 7.21
CA ASN A 144 -12.58 8.40 6.20
C ASN A 144 -12.64 7.82 4.77
N PHE A 145 -12.78 6.50 4.65
CA PHE A 145 -13.00 5.83 3.38
C PHE A 145 -14.48 5.58 3.13
N VAL A 146 -14.84 5.65 1.87
CA VAL A 146 -16.15 5.33 1.33
C VAL A 146 -16.01 4.10 0.46
N VAL A 147 -16.85 3.10 0.69
CA VAL A 147 -17.00 2.01 -0.27
C VAL A 147 -18.17 2.35 -1.19
N VAL A 148 -17.91 2.41 -2.48
CA VAL A 148 -18.91 2.62 -3.52
C VAL A 148 -19.16 1.28 -4.20
N GLU A 149 -20.36 0.74 -4.00
CA GLU A 149 -20.85 -0.46 -4.70
C GLU A 149 -21.55 -0.02 -5.98
N LYS A 150 -21.01 -0.41 -7.13
CA LYS A 150 -21.56 -0.16 -8.47
C LYS A 150 -22.20 -1.48 -8.96
N ILE A 151 -23.52 -1.49 -9.14
CA ILE A 151 -24.29 -2.65 -9.58
C ILE A 151 -24.65 -2.48 -11.06
N TYR A 152 -24.39 -3.49 -11.87
CA TYR A 152 -24.63 -3.50 -13.31
C TYR A 152 -25.88 -4.32 -13.66
N LYS A 153 -26.37 -4.18 -14.90
CA LYS A 153 -27.64 -4.76 -15.36
C LYS A 153 -27.67 -6.30 -15.29
N ASP A 154 -26.53 -6.93 -15.47
CA ASP A 154 -26.32 -8.39 -15.35
C ASP A 154 -26.20 -8.89 -13.90
N GLY A 155 -26.31 -7.98 -12.92
CA GLY A 155 -26.12 -8.28 -11.50
C GLY A 155 -24.66 -8.26 -11.06
N TYR A 156 -23.70 -8.01 -11.95
CA TYR A 156 -22.31 -7.85 -11.59
C TYR A 156 -22.14 -6.67 -10.63
N LYS A 157 -21.35 -6.88 -9.57
CA LYS A 157 -21.06 -5.88 -8.55
C LYS A 157 -19.59 -5.53 -8.55
N LYS A 158 -19.31 -4.24 -8.68
CA LYS A 158 -17.97 -3.67 -8.55
C LYS A 158 -17.89 -2.82 -7.30
N TYR A 159 -16.93 -3.13 -6.44
CA TYR A 159 -16.66 -2.36 -5.24
C TYR A 159 -15.39 -1.55 -5.43
N VAL A 160 -15.46 -0.25 -5.19
CA VAL A 160 -14.31 0.65 -5.22
C VAL A 160 -14.27 1.45 -3.92
N LEU A 161 -13.08 1.66 -3.39
CA LEU A 161 -12.89 2.55 -2.25
C LEU A 161 -12.39 3.91 -2.71
N VAL A 162 -12.94 4.94 -2.09
CA VAL A 162 -12.57 6.34 -2.29
C VAL A 162 -12.27 6.94 -0.92
N TRP A 163 -11.17 7.68 -0.81
CA TRP A 163 -10.92 8.46 0.40
C TRP A 163 -11.72 9.75 0.34
N ASN A 164 -12.62 9.95 1.31
CA ASN A 164 -13.50 11.10 1.38
C ASN A 164 -13.94 11.33 2.84
N PRO A 165 -13.11 12.05 3.63
CA PRO A 165 -13.37 12.26 5.05
C PRO A 165 -14.57 13.18 5.29
N TYR A 166 -15.05 13.21 6.54
CA TYR A 166 -16.15 14.09 6.93
C TYR A 166 -15.69 15.54 7.14
N THR A 167 -16.57 16.47 6.77
CA THR A 167 -16.34 17.92 6.87
C THR A 167 -16.35 18.33 8.34
N LYS A 168 -15.17 18.21 9.00
CA LYS A 168 -14.78 18.62 10.38
C LYS A 168 -14.24 17.49 11.27
N VAL A 169 -14.16 16.25 10.77
CA VAL A 169 -13.60 15.14 11.54
C VAL A 169 -12.29 14.71 10.89
N ARG A 170 -11.16 14.94 11.56
CA ARG A 170 -9.82 14.82 10.94
C ARG A 170 -8.85 13.97 11.72
N SER A 171 -9.04 13.86 13.02
CA SER A 171 -8.19 13.12 13.92
C SER A 171 -8.96 12.01 14.63
N GLN A 172 -8.18 11.12 15.24
CA GLN A 172 -8.70 10.09 16.12
C GLN A 172 -9.57 10.70 17.24
N ASP A 173 -9.09 11.78 17.85
CA ASP A 173 -9.76 12.47 18.95
C ASP A 173 -11.08 13.10 18.50
N ASP A 174 -11.14 13.63 17.28
CA ASP A 174 -12.38 14.19 16.72
C ASP A 174 -13.45 13.10 16.60
N TYR A 175 -13.10 11.91 16.09
CA TYR A 175 -14.03 10.80 15.98
C TYR A 175 -14.48 10.29 17.35
N VAL A 176 -13.55 10.11 18.29
CA VAL A 176 -13.88 9.66 19.65
C VAL A 176 -14.79 10.66 20.35
N LYS A 177 -14.51 11.97 20.21
CA LYS A 177 -15.38 13.03 20.73
C LYS A 177 -16.75 13.00 20.06
N LEU A 178 -16.81 12.84 18.76
CA LEU A 178 -18.06 12.78 18.00
C LEU A 178 -18.96 11.63 18.46
N VAL A 179 -18.39 10.44 18.66
CA VAL A 179 -19.13 9.29 19.21
C VAL A 179 -19.62 9.56 20.64
N ARG A 180 -18.75 10.12 21.49
CA ARG A 180 -19.11 10.49 22.87
C ARG A 180 -20.28 11.48 22.90
N ASP A 181 -20.22 12.54 22.11
CA ASP A 181 -21.26 13.57 22.05
C ASP A 181 -22.59 13.00 21.53
N PHE A 182 -22.54 12.08 20.55
CA PHE A 182 -23.74 11.39 20.05
C PHE A 182 -24.40 10.52 21.13
N ILE A 183 -23.59 9.72 21.84
CA ILE A 183 -24.07 8.83 22.90
C ILE A 183 -24.64 9.64 24.08
N ASN A 184 -23.97 10.72 24.48
CA ASN A 184 -24.46 11.60 25.55
C ASN A 184 -25.82 12.21 25.21
N LYS A 185 -26.06 12.56 23.93
CA LYS A 185 -27.36 13.07 23.45
C LYS A 185 -28.41 11.97 23.24
N ASN A 186 -27.99 10.71 23.17
CA ASN A 186 -28.85 9.56 22.87
C ASN A 186 -28.51 8.37 23.79
N PRO A 187 -28.69 8.50 25.13
CA PRO A 187 -28.27 7.47 26.08
C PRO A 187 -28.91 6.10 25.81
N GLN A 188 -30.15 6.06 25.30
CA GLN A 188 -30.85 4.84 24.90
C GLN A 188 -30.18 4.08 23.74
N LYS A 189 -29.29 4.73 22.97
CA LYS A 189 -28.53 4.13 21.88
C LYS A 189 -27.16 3.58 22.36
N HIS A 190 -26.84 3.70 23.64
CA HIS A 190 -25.63 3.14 24.25
C HIS A 190 -25.79 1.65 24.54
N LYS A 191 -25.96 0.84 23.49
CA LYS A 191 -26.18 -0.60 23.58
C LYS A 191 -25.56 -1.31 22.38
N VAL A 192 -25.38 -2.63 22.52
CA VAL A 192 -24.98 -3.49 21.40
C VAL A 192 -26.21 -3.68 20.51
N GLU A 193 -26.11 -3.27 19.26
CA GLU A 193 -27.13 -3.52 18.25
C GLU A 193 -26.46 -3.56 16.88
N LEU A 194 -26.53 -4.71 16.21
CA LEU A 194 -25.94 -4.90 14.89
C LEU A 194 -26.94 -4.49 13.79
N LYS A 195 -26.42 -4.06 12.63
CA LYS A 195 -27.26 -3.87 11.43
C LYS A 195 -27.95 -5.18 11.05
N GLU A 196 -29.14 -5.07 10.46
CA GLU A 196 -29.98 -6.22 10.08
C GLU A 196 -29.15 -7.31 9.43
N ASN A 197 -29.13 -8.48 10.07
CA ASN A 197 -28.31 -9.59 9.64
C ASN A 197 -29.10 -10.51 8.72
N PRO A 198 -28.43 -11.17 7.76
CA PRO A 198 -28.98 -12.37 7.16
C PRO A 198 -29.37 -13.35 8.28
N LYS A 199 -30.35 -14.23 8.02
CA LYS A 199 -30.79 -15.25 8.99
C LYS A 199 -29.60 -16.07 9.54
N THR A 200 -28.54 -16.24 8.76
CA THR A 200 -27.30 -16.93 9.12
C THR A 200 -26.04 -16.12 8.71
N LEU A 201 -25.04 -16.08 9.58
CA LEU A 201 -23.74 -15.43 9.37
C LEU A 201 -22.72 -16.42 8.74
N SER A 202 -21.68 -15.91 8.08
CA SER A 202 -20.55 -16.77 7.69
C SER A 202 -19.59 -16.98 8.86
N VAL A 203 -18.96 -18.15 8.94
CA VAL A 203 -17.97 -18.46 10.00
C VAL A 203 -16.78 -17.51 9.95
N ASP A 204 -16.32 -17.13 8.75
CA ASP A 204 -15.24 -16.16 8.58
C ASP A 204 -15.60 -14.78 9.12
N TYR A 205 -16.84 -14.33 8.89
CA TYR A 205 -17.36 -13.11 9.48
C TYR A 205 -17.35 -13.23 11.01
N ILE A 206 -17.89 -14.31 11.57
CA ILE A 206 -17.92 -14.52 13.02
C ILE A 206 -16.50 -14.43 13.62
N LYS A 207 -15.54 -15.14 13.03
CA LYS A 207 -14.14 -15.16 13.51
C LYS A 207 -13.47 -13.80 13.48
N LYS A 208 -13.72 -13.01 12.43
CA LYS A 208 -13.09 -11.70 12.26
C LYS A 208 -13.73 -10.63 13.14
N VAL A 209 -15.02 -10.76 13.41
CA VAL A 209 -15.84 -9.72 14.04
C VAL A 209 -16.06 -9.95 15.52
N PHE A 210 -16.20 -11.19 15.98
CA PHE A 210 -16.64 -11.46 17.34
C PHE A 210 -15.48 -11.92 18.22
N PRO A 211 -15.32 -11.38 19.44
CA PRO A 211 -14.48 -11.99 20.45
C PRO A 211 -14.90 -13.45 20.67
N ILE A 212 -13.95 -14.38 20.54
CA ILE A 212 -14.20 -15.81 20.76
C ILE A 212 -13.95 -16.10 22.23
N VAL A 213 -14.94 -16.65 22.92
CA VAL A 213 -14.90 -16.81 24.39
C VAL A 213 -14.59 -18.25 24.82
N GLY A 214 -14.54 -19.23 23.91
CA GLY A 214 -14.01 -20.56 24.23
C GLY A 214 -14.23 -21.64 23.17
N LYS A 215 -13.59 -22.80 23.38
CA LYS A 215 -13.92 -24.10 22.76
C LYS A 215 -14.95 -24.79 23.67
N LEU A 216 -15.95 -25.48 23.11
CA LEU A 216 -17.06 -26.02 23.92
C LEU A 216 -16.66 -27.05 24.98
N ASN A 217 -15.46 -27.62 24.94
CA ASN A 217 -15.05 -28.62 25.92
C ASN A 217 -14.87 -28.05 27.35
N ASN A 218 -14.86 -26.72 27.55
CA ASN A 218 -14.46 -26.08 28.82
C ASN A 218 -15.44 -25.03 29.41
N LEU A 219 -16.68 -24.89 28.92
CA LEU A 219 -17.65 -23.97 29.56
C LEU A 219 -18.38 -24.66 30.71
N PRO A 220 -18.54 -24.03 31.89
CA PRO A 220 -19.31 -24.61 32.99
C PRO A 220 -20.73 -24.96 32.52
N PRO A 221 -21.23 -26.18 32.77
CA PRO A 221 -22.59 -26.61 32.40
C PRO A 221 -23.69 -25.66 32.88
N THR A 222 -23.44 -24.94 33.97
CA THR A 222 -24.33 -23.92 34.54
C THR A 222 -24.49 -22.67 33.68
N ILE A 223 -23.47 -22.25 32.93
CA ILE A 223 -23.58 -21.12 31.98
C ILE A 223 -24.30 -21.57 30.71
N LEU A 224 -24.03 -22.80 30.23
CA LEU A 224 -24.71 -23.39 29.09
C LEU A 224 -26.21 -23.53 29.36
N ASN A 225 -26.59 -24.11 30.50
CA ASN A 225 -27.97 -24.25 30.92
C ASN A 225 -28.65 -22.89 31.16
N LYS A 226 -27.95 -21.88 31.69
CA LYS A 226 -28.51 -20.54 31.88
C LYS A 226 -28.74 -19.80 30.55
N VAL A 227 -27.78 -19.85 29.62
CA VAL A 227 -27.94 -19.21 28.30
C VAL A 227 -29.03 -19.94 27.51
N TYR A 228 -29.05 -21.26 27.52
CA TYR A 228 -30.10 -22.08 26.93
C TYR A 228 -31.50 -21.80 27.51
N GLN A 229 -31.64 -21.81 28.85
CA GLN A 229 -32.89 -21.46 29.53
C GLN A 229 -33.36 -20.03 29.24
N SER A 230 -32.43 -19.10 29.04
CA SER A 230 -32.75 -17.68 28.78
C SER A 230 -33.08 -17.36 27.32
N VAL A 231 -32.56 -18.10 26.35
CA VAL A 231 -32.93 -17.95 24.92
C VAL A 231 -34.32 -18.56 24.67
N TYR A 232 -34.68 -19.60 25.41
CA TYR A 232 -35.93 -20.36 25.27
C TYR A 232 -36.81 -20.31 26.53
N GLN A 233 -37.01 -19.15 27.14
CA GLN A 233 -38.10 -18.96 28.11
C GLN A 233 -39.48 -19.00 27.42
N ASN A 234 -39.83 -20.09 26.71
CA ASN A 234 -41.20 -20.56 26.51
C ASN A 234 -41.36 -21.90 25.77
N THR A 235 -40.33 -22.74 25.60
CA THR A 235 -40.55 -24.15 25.20
C THR A 235 -39.31 -25.01 25.42
N TYR A 236 -39.47 -26.12 26.13
CA TYR A 236 -38.44 -27.17 26.30
C TYR A 236 -38.13 -27.81 24.96
N GLN A 237 -36.93 -27.60 24.40
CA GLN A 237 -36.43 -28.42 23.29
C GLN A 237 -34.90 -28.52 23.31
N ASP A 238 -34.41 -29.76 23.28
CA ASP A 238 -33.01 -30.21 23.34
C ASP A 238 -31.98 -29.40 22.53
N ILE A 239 -30.69 -29.57 22.89
CA ILE A 239 -29.50 -28.97 22.26
C ILE A 239 -29.47 -29.15 20.72
N GLU A 240 -30.22 -30.14 20.19
CA GLU A 240 -30.38 -30.42 18.76
C GLU A 240 -30.99 -29.27 17.94
N ASN A 241 -31.62 -28.28 18.58
CA ASN A 241 -32.32 -27.17 17.88
C ASN A 241 -31.55 -25.83 17.83
N ILE A 242 -30.27 -25.79 18.23
CA ILE A 242 -29.44 -24.58 18.04
C ILE A 242 -29.12 -24.41 16.55
N VAL A 243 -29.65 -23.33 15.96
CA VAL A 243 -29.29 -22.93 14.61
C VAL A 243 -27.90 -22.28 14.64
N LEU A 244 -26.93 -22.95 14.01
CA LEU A 244 -25.57 -22.44 13.89
C LEU A 244 -25.53 -21.15 13.07
N ASN A 245 -24.55 -20.32 13.40
CA ASN A 245 -24.24 -19.04 12.80
C ASN A 245 -25.37 -17.99 12.94
N GLN A 246 -26.24 -18.14 13.92
CA GLN A 246 -27.29 -17.16 14.26
C GLN A 246 -26.93 -16.37 15.52
N LEU A 247 -27.49 -15.17 15.64
CA LEU A 247 -27.33 -14.32 16.83
C LEU A 247 -28.45 -14.56 17.84
N TYR A 248 -28.07 -14.64 19.11
CA TYR A 248 -28.97 -14.79 20.24
C TYR A 248 -28.68 -13.70 21.28
N THR A 249 -29.71 -13.00 21.74
CA THR A 249 -29.58 -11.91 22.73
C THR A 249 -30.18 -12.33 24.06
N VAL A 250 -29.39 -12.26 25.12
CA VAL A 250 -29.75 -12.63 26.49
C VAL A 250 -29.16 -11.60 27.45
N ASN A 251 -29.96 -10.99 28.32
CA ASN A 251 -29.48 -10.04 29.35
C ASN A 251 -28.51 -8.99 28.79
N GLU A 252 -28.88 -8.35 27.67
CA GLU A 252 -28.05 -7.38 26.90
C GLU A 252 -26.73 -7.92 26.32
N GLN A 253 -26.51 -9.23 26.36
CA GLN A 253 -25.33 -9.90 25.79
C GLN A 253 -25.73 -10.64 24.52
N VAL A 254 -24.90 -10.50 23.48
CA VAL A 254 -25.15 -11.14 22.18
C VAL A 254 -24.19 -12.31 21.99
N TYR A 255 -24.74 -13.46 21.62
CA TYR A 255 -24.04 -14.73 21.43
C TYR A 255 -24.20 -15.23 19.99
N CYS A 256 -23.19 -15.94 19.49
CA CYS A 256 -23.25 -16.66 18.22
C CYS A 256 -22.57 -18.02 18.35
N TYR A 257 -23.29 -19.09 18.04
CA TYR A 257 -22.77 -20.46 18.03
C TYR A 257 -22.36 -20.84 16.62
N PHE A 258 -21.18 -21.42 16.43
CA PHE A 258 -20.70 -21.81 15.10
C PHE A 258 -19.82 -23.06 15.16
N SER A 259 -19.77 -23.84 14.08
CA SER A 259 -18.91 -25.01 13.98
C SER A 259 -17.66 -24.68 13.17
N GLU A 260 -16.50 -25.07 13.69
CA GLU A 260 -15.21 -24.96 13.01
C GLU A 260 -14.41 -26.23 13.29
N ASP A 261 -13.92 -26.89 12.24
CA ASP A 261 -13.20 -28.17 12.34
C ASP A 261 -13.98 -29.25 13.11
N LYS A 262 -15.31 -29.28 12.93
CA LYS A 262 -16.25 -30.16 13.66
C LYS A 262 -16.33 -29.87 15.17
N ILE A 263 -15.80 -28.74 15.63
CA ILE A 263 -15.85 -28.29 17.02
C ILE A 263 -16.84 -27.13 17.14
N LEU A 264 -17.84 -27.27 18.00
CA LEU A 264 -18.75 -26.18 18.32
C LEU A 264 -18.00 -25.09 19.12
N LYS A 265 -18.20 -23.84 18.73
CA LYS A 265 -17.60 -22.67 19.36
C LYS A 265 -18.66 -21.62 19.64
N VAL A 266 -18.40 -20.79 20.64
CA VAL A 266 -19.27 -19.66 20.99
C VAL A 266 -18.50 -18.36 20.91
N ALA A 267 -19.08 -17.40 20.19
CA ALA A 267 -18.64 -16.02 20.17
C ALA A 267 -19.59 -15.18 21.04
N LYS A 268 -19.04 -14.22 21.77
CA LYS A 268 -19.81 -13.35 22.66
C LYS A 268 -19.39 -11.90 22.48
N ILE A 269 -20.35 -11.01 22.25
CA ILE A 269 -20.11 -9.57 22.21
C ILE A 269 -20.16 -9.03 23.64
N GLN A 270 -18.98 -8.67 24.15
CA GLN A 270 -18.80 -7.98 25.42
C GLN A 270 -17.54 -7.12 25.33
N ASN A 271 -17.37 -6.17 26.26
CA ASN A 271 -16.14 -5.39 26.33
C ASN A 271 -14.93 -6.33 26.48
N PHE A 272 -13.86 -6.05 25.75
CA PHE A 272 -12.66 -6.90 25.72
C PHE A 272 -11.41 -6.06 25.55
N LYS A 273 -10.26 -6.68 25.83
CA LYS A 273 -8.94 -6.11 25.54
C LYS A 273 -8.44 -6.65 24.22
N THR A 274 -7.82 -5.78 23.43
CA THR A 274 -7.14 -6.17 22.20
C THR A 274 -5.71 -5.66 22.20
N SER A 275 -4.80 -6.46 21.65
CA SER A 275 -3.44 -6.02 21.37
C SER A 275 -3.35 -5.49 19.96
N PHE A 276 -2.90 -4.25 19.81
CA PHE A 276 -2.57 -3.66 18.52
C PHE A 276 -1.18 -3.05 18.60
N LEU A 277 -0.27 -3.54 17.75
CA LEU A 277 1.11 -3.03 17.64
C LEU A 277 1.93 -3.10 18.94
N GLY A 278 1.67 -4.14 19.75
CA GLY A 278 2.35 -4.38 21.03
C GLY A 278 1.77 -3.60 22.21
N LYS A 279 0.56 -3.03 22.06
CA LYS A 279 -0.15 -2.30 23.11
C LYS A 279 -1.55 -2.83 23.30
N GLU A 280 -1.98 -2.81 24.55
CA GLU A 280 -3.32 -3.23 24.95
C GLU A 280 -4.29 -2.05 24.89
N TYR A 281 -5.45 -2.29 24.29
CA TYR A 281 -6.55 -1.35 24.12
C TYR A 281 -7.83 -1.94 24.71
N ASN A 282 -8.63 -1.11 25.36
CA ASN A 282 -9.96 -1.50 25.82
C ASN A 282 -10.99 -1.17 24.75
N VAL A 283 -11.73 -2.18 24.29
CA VAL A 283 -12.81 -2.02 23.32
C VAL A 283 -14.14 -2.02 24.06
N ASN A 284 -14.86 -0.88 24.00
CA ASN A 284 -16.24 -0.77 24.47
C ASN A 284 -17.21 -1.05 23.32
N VAL A 285 -17.78 -2.25 23.30
CA VAL A 285 -18.67 -2.70 22.22
C VAL A 285 -19.95 -1.86 22.12
N LYS A 286 -20.39 -1.21 23.21
CA LYS A 286 -21.59 -0.37 23.22
C LYS A 286 -21.38 0.99 22.55
N THR A 287 -20.14 1.44 22.34
CA THR A 287 -19.83 2.71 21.65
C THR A 287 -19.09 2.52 20.32
N ASP A 288 -18.72 1.29 20.00
CA ASP A 288 -17.93 0.98 18.82
C ASP A 288 -18.84 0.73 17.61
N PRO A 289 -18.58 1.39 16.45
CA PRO A 289 -19.46 1.29 15.28
C PRO A 289 -19.58 -0.13 14.72
N ARG A 290 -18.65 -1.05 15.02
CA ARG A 290 -18.73 -2.46 14.59
C ARG A 290 -19.87 -3.23 15.27
N TRP A 291 -20.24 -2.83 16.48
CA TRP A 291 -21.28 -3.51 17.28
C TRP A 291 -22.42 -2.57 17.73
N ASN A 292 -22.37 -1.31 17.33
CA ASN A 292 -23.44 -0.33 17.54
C ASN A 292 -23.82 0.35 16.20
N LYS A 293 -24.89 -0.15 15.57
CA LYS A 293 -25.41 0.34 14.29
C LYS A 293 -25.78 1.82 14.35
N TYR A 294 -26.24 2.32 15.50
CA TYR A 294 -26.64 3.71 15.62
C TYR A 294 -25.45 4.65 15.53
N VAL A 295 -24.33 4.26 16.14
CA VAL A 295 -23.06 5.00 16.01
C VAL A 295 -22.57 4.93 14.57
N GLU A 296 -22.62 3.76 13.94
CA GLU A 296 -22.24 3.61 12.53
C GLU A 296 -23.11 4.47 11.60
N ASP A 297 -24.44 4.39 11.72
CA ASP A 297 -25.39 5.16 10.92
C ASP A 297 -25.20 6.66 11.13
N TYR A 298 -24.96 7.08 12.37
CA TYR A 298 -24.65 8.48 12.67
C TYR A 298 -23.39 8.94 11.95
N ILE A 299 -22.29 8.17 12.04
CA ILE A 299 -21.04 8.49 11.35
C ILE A 299 -21.25 8.53 9.84
N MET A 300 -21.95 7.53 9.28
CA MET A 300 -22.24 7.47 7.84
C MET A 300 -23.15 8.60 7.36
N SER A 301 -24.00 9.18 8.22
CA SER A 301 -24.86 10.31 7.87
C SER A 301 -24.14 11.67 7.83
N LEU A 302 -22.91 11.76 8.34
CA LEU A 302 -22.16 13.00 8.37
C LEU A 302 -21.81 13.51 6.97
N LYS A 303 -21.80 14.84 6.81
CA LYS A 303 -21.41 15.48 5.56
C LYS A 303 -19.93 15.21 5.23
N ARG A 304 -19.66 14.81 3.99
CA ARG A 304 -18.32 14.58 3.45
C ARG A 304 -17.75 15.80 2.73
N ASP A 305 -16.43 15.86 2.63
CA ASP A 305 -15.71 16.94 1.96
C ASP A 305 -16.02 17.05 0.47
N PHE A 306 -16.21 15.90 -0.18
CA PHE A 306 -16.51 15.83 -1.60
C PHE A 306 -17.84 15.09 -1.81
N PRO A 307 -18.57 15.38 -2.91
CA PRO A 307 -19.60 14.48 -3.40
C PRO A 307 -19.07 13.05 -3.58
N VAL A 308 -19.94 12.05 -3.54
CA VAL A 308 -19.58 10.63 -3.75
C VAL A 308 -19.82 10.17 -5.20
N ASN A 309 -20.30 11.06 -6.06
CA ASN A 309 -20.53 10.83 -7.49
C ASN A 309 -19.43 11.53 -8.34
N HIS A 310 -19.58 11.53 -9.65
CA HIS A 310 -18.66 12.16 -10.62
C HIS A 310 -18.35 13.65 -10.34
N GLU A 311 -19.25 14.39 -9.69
CA GLU A 311 -19.05 15.82 -9.37
C GLU A 311 -17.86 16.07 -8.44
N ARG A 312 -17.39 15.05 -7.71
CA ARG A 312 -16.22 15.15 -6.83
C ARG A 312 -14.97 15.64 -7.56
N PHE A 313 -14.83 15.33 -8.85
CA PHE A 313 -13.68 15.76 -9.63
C PHE A 313 -13.64 17.27 -9.88
N LYS A 314 -14.76 17.99 -9.68
CA LYS A 314 -14.77 19.47 -9.69
C LYS A 314 -13.85 20.07 -8.61
N TYR A 315 -13.63 19.34 -7.53
CA TYR A 315 -12.79 19.75 -6.40
C TYR A 315 -11.34 19.24 -6.50
N ILE A 316 -11.10 18.29 -7.41
CA ILE A 316 -9.81 17.57 -7.53
C ILE A 316 -9.03 18.03 -8.76
N VAL A 317 -9.73 18.29 -9.88
CA VAL A 317 -9.15 18.69 -11.16
C VAL A 317 -9.13 20.22 -11.26
N ALA A 318 -7.96 20.80 -11.45
CA ALA A 318 -7.72 22.23 -11.31
C ALA A 318 -8.30 23.08 -12.45
N ASP A 319 -8.35 22.56 -13.68
CA ASP A 319 -8.78 23.28 -14.88
C ASP A 319 -10.20 22.93 -15.35
N ILE A 320 -10.97 22.19 -14.55
CA ILE A 320 -12.32 21.78 -14.92
C ILE A 320 -13.25 22.99 -15.13
N TYR A 321 -13.16 24.01 -14.27
CA TYR A 321 -13.93 25.25 -14.39
C TYR A 321 -13.43 26.18 -15.50
N LEU A 322 -12.20 25.94 -16.02
CA LEU A 322 -11.67 26.63 -17.19
C LEU A 322 -12.08 25.95 -18.50
N THR A 323 -12.69 24.77 -18.42
CA THR A 323 -13.18 24.02 -19.57
C THR A 323 -14.56 24.55 -19.98
N PRO A 324 -14.87 24.69 -21.28
CA PRO A 324 -16.21 25.08 -21.72
C PRO A 324 -17.29 24.18 -21.13
N VAL A 325 -18.40 24.79 -20.70
CA VAL A 325 -19.47 24.14 -19.91
C VAL A 325 -20.00 22.88 -20.60
N ASP A 326 -20.17 22.93 -21.92
CA ASP A 326 -20.67 21.82 -22.75
C ASP A 326 -19.81 20.54 -22.66
N PHE A 327 -18.54 20.66 -22.28
CA PHE A 327 -17.62 19.53 -22.15
C PHE A 327 -17.43 19.04 -20.72
N GLN A 328 -17.80 19.83 -19.71
CA GLN A 328 -17.48 19.54 -18.31
C GLN A 328 -18.11 18.21 -17.83
N GLU A 329 -19.42 18.02 -18.07
CA GLU A 329 -20.13 16.81 -17.65
C GLU A 329 -19.48 15.54 -18.25
N SER A 330 -19.20 15.57 -19.56
CA SER A 330 -18.58 14.45 -20.26
C SER A 330 -17.22 14.08 -19.67
N ILE A 331 -16.40 15.09 -19.33
CA ILE A 331 -15.09 14.90 -18.69
C ILE A 331 -15.26 14.27 -17.30
N LEU A 332 -16.15 14.82 -16.46
CA LEU A 332 -16.38 14.33 -15.09
C LEU A 332 -16.85 12.88 -15.08
N ARG A 333 -17.76 12.52 -15.99
CA ARG A 333 -18.29 11.16 -16.12
C ARG A 333 -17.22 10.17 -16.58
N LEU A 334 -16.41 10.54 -17.57
CA LEU A 334 -15.32 9.68 -18.03
C LEU A 334 -14.21 9.55 -16.99
N LEU A 335 -13.98 10.56 -16.15
CA LEU A 335 -13.09 10.45 -14.98
C LEU A 335 -13.65 9.44 -13.97
N ASP A 336 -14.94 9.51 -13.66
CA ASP A 336 -15.60 8.58 -12.72
C ASP A 336 -15.63 7.12 -13.19
N LEU A 337 -15.71 6.91 -14.51
CA LEU A 337 -15.58 5.60 -15.13
C LEU A 337 -14.11 5.12 -15.25
N GLY A 338 -13.14 5.96 -14.90
CA GLY A 338 -11.71 5.67 -15.08
C GLY A 338 -11.29 5.53 -16.56
N LEU A 339 -12.07 6.07 -17.48
CA LEU A 339 -11.80 6.06 -18.92
C LEU A 339 -10.89 7.23 -19.33
N LEU A 340 -11.05 8.37 -18.66
CA LEU A 340 -10.18 9.53 -18.79
C LEU A 340 -9.25 9.63 -17.58
N ILE A 341 -8.02 10.09 -17.82
CA ILE A 341 -7.01 10.26 -16.78
C ILE A 341 -6.54 11.72 -16.78
N PRO A 342 -6.51 12.39 -15.62
CA PRO A 342 -5.88 13.69 -15.50
C PRO A 342 -4.35 13.55 -15.42
N GLU A 343 -3.68 14.56 -15.93
CA GLU A 343 -2.22 14.68 -15.93
C GLU A 343 -1.78 15.50 -14.72
N ILE A 344 -0.72 15.06 -14.04
CA ILE A 344 -0.13 15.85 -12.96
C ILE A 344 0.78 16.91 -13.55
N ASN A 345 0.57 18.16 -13.18
CA ASN A 345 1.47 19.24 -13.52
C ASN A 345 2.69 19.18 -12.58
N PRO A 346 3.93 19.06 -13.09
CA PRO A 346 5.11 18.92 -12.25
C PRO A 346 5.42 20.18 -11.41
N TYR A 347 4.93 21.36 -11.82
CA TYR A 347 5.24 22.62 -11.16
C TYR A 347 4.40 22.87 -9.91
N ASP A 348 3.08 22.71 -10.01
CA ASP A 348 2.16 22.94 -8.88
C ASP A 348 1.62 21.65 -8.26
N GLN A 349 2.02 20.49 -8.81
CA GLN A 349 1.60 19.16 -8.38
C GLN A 349 0.08 18.95 -8.44
N ARG A 350 -0.67 19.78 -9.19
CA ARG A 350 -2.12 19.64 -9.37
C ARG A 350 -2.50 18.77 -10.55
N PHE A 351 -3.70 18.21 -10.51
CA PHE A 351 -4.26 17.43 -11.61
C PHE A 351 -4.99 18.32 -12.62
N TYR A 352 -4.66 18.11 -13.89
CA TYR A 352 -5.20 18.87 -15.03
C TYR A 352 -5.75 17.91 -16.08
N ILE A 353 -6.81 18.32 -16.76
CA ILE A 353 -7.28 17.61 -17.95
C ILE A 353 -6.60 18.12 -19.20
N TYR A 354 -6.23 19.40 -19.24
CA TYR A 354 -5.77 20.11 -20.43
C TYR A 354 -6.78 19.97 -21.58
N PRO A 355 -7.97 20.62 -21.48
CA PRO A 355 -9.08 20.37 -22.40
C PRO A 355 -8.74 20.61 -23.87
N ASN A 356 -7.84 21.56 -24.14
CA ASN A 356 -7.40 21.92 -25.49
C ASN A 356 -6.20 21.09 -26.00
N LYS A 357 -5.70 20.14 -25.20
CA LYS A 357 -4.60 19.27 -25.61
C LYS A 357 -5.02 18.42 -26.82
N LYS A 358 -4.20 18.48 -27.88
CA LYS A 358 -4.36 17.64 -29.08
C LYS A 358 -3.99 16.21 -28.74
N LEU A 359 -4.81 15.25 -29.18
CA LEU A 359 -4.57 13.83 -28.88
C LEU A 359 -3.72 13.16 -29.96
N SER A 360 -2.67 12.46 -29.51
CA SER A 360 -1.89 11.55 -30.33
C SER A 360 -2.63 10.23 -30.55
N SER A 361 -2.28 9.49 -31.60
CA SER A 361 -2.83 8.14 -31.84
C SER A 361 -2.60 7.20 -30.65
N THR A 362 -1.48 7.34 -29.94
CA THR A 362 -1.14 6.54 -28.75
C THR A 362 -2.09 6.82 -27.58
N GLU A 363 -2.40 8.09 -27.30
CA GLU A 363 -3.34 8.46 -26.23
C GLU A 363 -4.76 7.98 -26.54
N VAL A 364 -5.18 8.07 -27.82
CA VAL A 364 -6.47 7.53 -28.26
C VAL A 364 -6.54 6.02 -28.05
N ASN A 365 -5.47 5.29 -28.42
CA ASN A 365 -5.37 3.85 -28.17
C ASN A 365 -5.47 3.51 -26.67
N GLU A 366 -4.85 4.31 -25.78
CA GLU A 366 -4.97 4.08 -24.34
C GLU A 366 -6.41 4.22 -23.85
N ILE A 367 -7.12 5.27 -24.32
CA ILE A 367 -8.52 5.51 -23.95
C ILE A 367 -9.41 4.35 -24.43
N ILE A 368 -9.26 3.91 -25.68
CA ILE A 368 -10.04 2.80 -26.23
C ILE A 368 -9.74 1.49 -25.50
N ASN A 369 -8.47 1.19 -25.23
CA ASN A 369 -8.07 0.01 -24.47
C ASN A 369 -8.70 -0.01 -23.07
N ARG A 370 -8.88 1.14 -22.43
CA ARG A 370 -9.62 1.23 -21.17
C ARG A 370 -11.07 0.84 -21.36
N ILE A 371 -11.75 1.39 -22.38
CA ILE A 371 -13.16 1.06 -22.66
C ILE A 371 -13.35 -0.44 -22.89
N SER A 372 -12.41 -1.10 -23.55
CA SER A 372 -12.47 -2.55 -23.81
C SER A 372 -12.34 -3.40 -22.53
N LYS A 373 -11.51 -2.98 -21.56
CA LYS A 373 -11.25 -3.77 -20.33
C LYS A 373 -12.37 -3.74 -19.29
N ASN A 374 -13.18 -2.69 -19.23
CA ASN A 374 -14.29 -2.48 -18.27
C ASN A 374 -13.97 -2.53 -16.75
N GLU A 375 -12.77 -2.95 -16.34
CA GLU A 375 -12.37 -3.01 -14.93
C GLU A 375 -11.55 -1.80 -14.44
N ASN A 376 -11.57 -0.68 -15.18
CA ASN A 376 -10.72 0.46 -14.84
C ASN A 376 -11.12 1.07 -13.49
N LEU A 377 -10.12 1.43 -12.71
CA LEU A 377 -10.30 2.31 -11.56
C LEU A 377 -10.16 3.76 -12.01
N SER A 378 -10.98 4.64 -11.45
CA SER A 378 -10.68 6.07 -11.50
C SER A 378 -9.36 6.36 -10.80
N PHE A 379 -8.79 7.53 -11.05
CA PHE A 379 -7.49 7.91 -10.50
C PHE A 379 -7.51 8.12 -8.97
N ASP A 380 -8.69 8.29 -8.38
CA ASP A 380 -8.94 8.43 -6.96
C ASP A 380 -9.50 7.14 -6.29
N GLU A 381 -9.76 6.10 -7.08
CA GLU A 381 -10.31 4.82 -6.64
C GLU A 381 -9.23 3.77 -6.41
N PHE A 382 -9.46 2.86 -5.46
CA PHE A 382 -8.61 1.69 -5.22
C PHE A 382 -9.42 0.43 -4.85
N LYS A 383 -8.79 -0.74 -4.99
CA LYS A 383 -9.38 -2.05 -4.64
C LYS A 383 -8.96 -2.46 -3.22
N VAL A 384 -9.80 -3.21 -2.54
CA VAL A 384 -9.44 -3.88 -1.27
C VAL A 384 -9.09 -5.32 -1.57
N ASP A 385 -7.91 -5.75 -1.13
CA ASP A 385 -7.50 -7.15 -1.12
C ASP A 385 -7.67 -7.73 0.30
N ASN A 386 -7.75 -9.06 0.41
CA ASN A 386 -8.22 -9.77 1.61
C ASN A 386 -7.41 -9.51 2.89
N THR A 387 -6.18 -9.01 2.77
CA THR A 387 -5.24 -8.86 3.89
C THR A 387 -4.77 -7.44 4.15
N PHE A 388 -4.78 -6.53 3.15
CA PHE A 388 -4.34 -5.13 3.30
C PHE A 388 -5.03 -4.19 2.30
N PHE A 389 -5.04 -2.90 2.62
CA PHE A 389 -5.38 -1.86 1.65
C PHE A 389 -4.33 -1.78 0.55
N ARG A 390 -4.79 -1.99 -0.68
CA ARG A 390 -3.98 -1.93 -1.88
C ARG A 390 -4.33 -0.67 -2.66
N ILE A 391 -3.46 0.34 -2.61
CA ILE A 391 -3.55 1.48 -3.52
C ILE A 391 -2.87 1.05 -4.82
N ASP A 392 -3.64 0.41 -5.69
CA ASP A 392 -3.22 0.03 -7.06
C ASP A 392 -2.87 1.21 -7.96
N ASN A 393 -3.21 2.42 -7.50
CA ASN A 393 -3.12 3.63 -8.27
C ASN A 393 -2.20 4.63 -7.58
N LEU A 394 -0.91 4.62 -7.91
CA LEU A 394 0.07 5.64 -7.48
C LEU A 394 -0.41 7.10 -7.75
N ARG A 395 -1.41 7.28 -8.62
CA ARG A 395 -2.04 8.58 -8.91
C ARG A 395 -2.90 9.09 -7.75
N PHE A 396 -3.42 8.21 -6.90
CA PHE A 396 -4.17 8.57 -5.70
C PHE A 396 -3.28 9.31 -4.68
N LEU A 397 -2.06 8.83 -4.42
CA LEU A 397 -1.14 9.54 -3.52
C LEU A 397 -0.75 10.91 -4.08
N LYS A 398 -0.54 10.96 -5.40
CA LYS A 398 -0.31 12.20 -6.12
C LYS A 398 -1.51 13.15 -5.99
N MET A 399 -2.74 12.63 -6.02
CA MET A 399 -3.99 13.40 -5.88
C MET A 399 -4.10 14.04 -4.51
N LEU A 400 -3.81 13.28 -3.46
CA LEU A 400 -3.91 13.83 -2.11
C LEU A 400 -2.93 14.98 -1.89
N LYS A 401 -1.72 14.88 -2.47
CA LYS A 401 -0.73 15.97 -2.51
C LYS A 401 -1.13 17.12 -3.45
N SER A 402 -2.11 16.90 -4.33
CA SER A 402 -2.60 17.85 -5.33
C SER A 402 -3.80 18.69 -4.85
N LEU A 403 -4.41 18.33 -3.72
CA LEU A 403 -5.61 19.02 -3.22
C LEU A 403 -5.30 20.50 -2.90
N PRO A 404 -6.29 21.42 -2.91
CA PRO A 404 -6.03 22.83 -2.62
C PRO A 404 -5.32 23.05 -1.28
N LEU A 405 -4.44 24.05 -1.16
CA LEU A 405 -3.70 24.37 0.09
C LEU A 405 -4.61 24.51 1.31
N LYS A 406 -5.82 25.05 1.16
CA LYS A 406 -6.84 25.12 2.23
C LYS A 406 -7.31 23.73 2.66
N THR A 407 -7.42 22.79 1.73
CA THR A 407 -7.71 21.38 2.01
C THR A 407 -6.49 20.71 2.59
N GLN A 408 -5.28 20.91 2.07
CA GLN A 408 -4.02 20.37 2.63
C GLN A 408 -3.73 20.88 4.06
N SER A 409 -3.98 22.16 4.32
CA SER A 409 -3.78 22.80 5.62
C SER A 409 -4.85 22.40 6.63
N LYS A 410 -6.12 22.25 6.18
CA LYS A 410 -7.19 21.64 6.97
C LYS A 410 -7.01 20.14 7.18
N LEU A 411 -6.34 19.46 6.25
CA LEU A 411 -5.90 18.07 6.39
C LEU A 411 -4.77 17.92 7.39
N LYS A 412 -4.11 19.03 7.78
CA LYS A 412 -2.91 19.04 8.61
C LYS A 412 -2.06 17.80 8.33
N PHE A 413 -1.32 17.82 7.21
CA PHE A 413 -0.14 16.96 7.03
C PHE A 413 0.88 17.08 8.20
N THR A 414 0.61 17.98 9.15
CA THR A 414 1.31 18.25 10.40
C THR A 414 0.56 17.83 11.67
N SER A 415 -0.53 17.06 11.60
CA SER A 415 -1.10 16.41 12.80
C SER A 415 -0.39 15.08 13.04
N ASN A 416 0.22 14.93 14.22
CA ASN A 416 1.12 13.83 14.59
C ASN A 416 0.44 12.45 14.72
N LEU A 417 -0.70 12.20 14.05
CA LEU A 417 -1.54 10.99 14.20
C LEU A 417 -2.11 10.43 12.88
N PHE A 418 -2.14 11.18 11.77
CA PHE A 418 -2.56 10.69 10.45
C PHE A 418 -1.86 11.47 9.33
N GLY A 419 -1.42 10.79 8.28
CA GLY A 419 -0.78 11.43 7.14
C GLY A 419 -0.73 10.54 5.91
N ILE A 420 -0.25 11.11 4.81
CA ILE A 420 -0.08 10.40 3.54
C ILE A 420 1.31 10.75 3.02
N ASP A 421 2.07 9.75 2.60
CA ASP A 421 3.35 9.94 1.90
C ASP A 421 3.43 9.06 0.66
N GLU A 422 4.62 8.89 0.09
CA GLU A 422 4.84 8.09 -1.11
C GLU A 422 4.58 6.59 -0.94
N PHE A 423 4.57 6.10 0.29
CA PHE A 423 4.35 4.69 0.61
C PHE A 423 2.88 4.37 0.85
N GLY A 424 2.04 5.37 1.10
CA GLY A 424 0.66 5.11 1.45
C GLY A 424 -0.02 6.16 2.31
N ILE A 425 -1.21 5.81 2.78
CA ILE A 425 -1.94 6.49 3.84
C ILE A 425 -1.50 5.85 5.15
N TYR A 426 -1.09 6.64 6.13
CA TYR A 426 -0.67 6.17 7.43
C TYR A 426 -1.38 6.89 8.58
N ILE A 427 -1.44 6.21 9.72
CA ILE A 427 -1.65 6.81 11.02
C ILE A 427 -0.33 6.88 11.76
N ILE A 428 -0.18 7.82 12.68
CA ILE A 428 0.91 7.79 13.64
C ILE A 428 0.30 7.34 14.97
N VAL A 429 0.82 6.25 15.52
CA VAL A 429 0.50 5.80 16.88
C VAL A 429 1.81 5.88 17.66
N GLU A 430 1.87 6.85 18.57
CA GLU A 430 3.04 7.13 19.41
C GLU A 430 4.33 7.41 18.63
N GLY A 431 4.28 8.38 17.73
CA GLY A 431 5.46 8.80 16.95
C GLY A 431 5.86 7.81 15.84
N THR A 432 5.21 6.65 15.72
CA THR A 432 5.47 5.68 14.65
C THR A 432 4.41 5.72 13.57
N LYS A 433 4.79 5.72 12.28
CA LYS A 433 3.84 5.59 11.15
C LYS A 433 3.37 4.14 10.96
N TYR A 434 2.08 3.96 10.73
CA TYR A 434 1.43 2.69 10.36
C TYR A 434 0.59 2.93 9.13
N TYR A 435 0.94 2.26 8.04
CA TYR A 435 0.20 2.42 6.81
C TYR A 435 -1.15 1.73 6.93
N LEU A 436 -2.20 2.55 6.94
CA LEU A 436 -3.55 2.07 6.72
C LEU A 436 -3.66 1.55 5.30
N ALA A 437 -3.05 2.21 4.30
CA ALA A 437 -3.10 1.81 2.91
C ALA A 437 -1.78 2.00 2.18
N GLU A 438 -1.28 0.98 1.48
CA GLU A 438 0.04 1.04 0.83
C GLU A 438 -0.07 1.15 -0.70
N THR A 439 0.84 1.89 -1.33
CA THR A 439 0.96 1.91 -2.79
C THR A 439 1.77 0.72 -3.30
N LEU A 440 1.15 -0.06 -4.19
CA LEU A 440 1.81 -1.11 -4.97
C LEU A 440 1.86 -0.71 -6.46
N PRO A 441 2.90 -1.09 -7.22
CA PRO A 441 2.88 -0.99 -8.67
C PRO A 441 1.85 -1.93 -9.31
N LYS A 442 1.36 -1.50 -10.48
CA LYS A 442 0.22 -1.98 -11.28
C LYS A 442 0.16 -3.48 -11.65
N ASN A 443 1.16 -4.28 -11.33
CA ASN A 443 1.35 -5.61 -11.93
C ASN A 443 1.13 -6.80 -10.99
N GLY A 444 0.55 -6.59 -9.79
CA GLY A 444 0.30 -7.70 -8.86
C GLY A 444 1.58 -8.46 -8.48
N ASN A 445 2.73 -7.76 -8.55
CA ASN A 445 4.01 -8.38 -8.29
C ASN A 445 4.15 -8.54 -6.76
N MET A 446 3.86 -9.75 -6.27
CA MET A 446 4.05 -10.18 -4.88
C MET A 446 5.45 -9.81 -4.35
N PHE A 447 6.40 -9.62 -5.25
CA PHE A 447 7.79 -9.24 -4.98
C PHE A 447 7.98 -7.80 -4.51
N TYR A 448 6.94 -6.95 -4.54
CA TYR A 448 7.00 -5.61 -3.92
C TYR A 448 7.04 -5.66 -2.38
N TYR A 449 6.54 -6.74 -1.75
CA TYR A 449 6.59 -6.93 -0.29
C TYR A 449 7.97 -7.38 0.21
N ILE A 450 8.88 -7.67 -0.71
CA ILE A 450 10.26 -8.04 -0.44
C ILE A 450 11.09 -6.78 -0.59
N LYS A 451 10.92 -5.87 0.37
CA LYS A 451 11.65 -4.60 0.41
C LYS A 451 12.94 -4.75 1.19
N PRO A 452 14.02 -4.10 0.75
CA PRO A 452 15.21 -4.00 1.56
C PRO A 452 14.93 -3.23 2.86
N TYR A 453 15.45 -3.68 4.00
CA TYR A 453 15.44 -2.86 5.20
C TYR A 453 16.62 -1.89 5.16
N ILE A 454 16.37 -0.66 4.70
CA ILE A 454 17.43 0.34 4.56
C ILE A 454 17.54 1.18 5.84
N THR A 455 18.73 1.18 6.44
CA THR A 455 19.12 2.13 7.49
C THR A 455 19.50 3.46 6.86
N TYR A 456 19.03 4.56 7.45
CA TYR A 456 19.29 5.90 6.95
C TYR A 456 19.96 6.78 7.99
N ALA A 457 20.74 7.74 7.51
CA ALA A 457 21.29 8.82 8.31
C ALA A 457 20.91 10.17 7.71
N LYS A 458 20.85 11.20 8.56
CA LYS A 458 20.79 12.60 8.15
C LYS A 458 22.15 13.26 8.36
N THR A 459 22.67 13.98 7.37
CA THR A 459 23.93 14.72 7.54
C THR A 459 23.72 15.95 8.43
N LYS A 460 24.48 16.02 9.53
CA LYS A 460 24.50 17.17 10.47
C LYS A 460 25.30 18.34 9.93
N LEU A 461 26.34 18.03 9.16
CA LEU A 461 27.30 18.97 8.56
C LEU A 461 27.58 18.52 7.13
N GLN A 462 28.06 19.45 6.29
CA GLN A 462 28.60 19.10 4.99
C GLN A 462 29.85 18.22 5.19
N TYR A 463 29.91 17.09 4.46
CA TYR A 463 31.08 16.21 4.45
C TYR A 463 31.85 16.41 3.14
N LYS A 464 32.97 17.14 3.24
CA LYS A 464 33.77 17.57 2.08
C LYS A 464 32.88 18.28 1.04
N ASP A 465 33.27 18.35 -0.22
CA ASP A 465 32.40 18.85 -1.31
C ASP A 465 31.51 17.74 -1.91
N LEU A 466 31.35 16.62 -1.20
CA LEU A 466 30.72 15.40 -1.71
C LEU A 466 29.27 15.25 -1.23
N ILE A 467 29.01 15.51 0.05
CA ILE A 467 27.67 15.36 0.65
C ILE A 467 27.27 16.66 1.36
N PRO A 468 26.24 17.37 0.87
CA PRO A 468 25.72 18.56 1.53
C PRO A 468 25.18 18.28 2.94
N LYS A 469 25.00 19.34 3.72
CA LYS A 469 24.27 19.30 4.99
C LYS A 469 22.78 18.97 4.76
N ASP A 470 22.14 18.39 5.77
CA ASP A 470 20.71 18.07 5.83
C ASP A 470 20.21 17.07 4.77
N GLN A 471 21.11 16.26 4.23
CA GLN A 471 20.79 15.19 3.27
C GLN A 471 20.43 13.90 3.99
N ILE A 472 19.47 13.16 3.45
CA ILE A 472 19.15 11.80 3.86
C ILE A 472 19.96 10.83 3.00
N ILE A 473 20.75 9.99 3.65
CA ILE A 473 21.67 9.06 2.99
C ILE A 473 21.47 7.65 3.52
N GLU A 474 21.77 6.66 2.69
CA GLU A 474 21.69 5.24 3.05
C GLU A 474 22.98 4.82 3.78
N VAL A 475 22.84 4.06 4.86
CA VAL A 475 23.94 3.48 5.62
C VAL A 475 24.04 2.00 5.28
N LEU A 476 25.22 1.58 4.79
CA LEU A 476 25.48 0.20 4.37
C LEU A 476 26.17 -0.61 5.46
N SER A 477 27.11 0.01 6.16
CA SER A 477 28.00 -0.66 7.13
C SER A 477 28.57 0.38 8.10
N GLU A 478 29.08 -0.10 9.22
CA GLU A 478 29.78 0.69 10.23
C GLU A 478 31.02 -0.08 10.69
N VAL A 479 32.14 0.64 10.84
CA VAL A 479 33.41 0.15 11.39
C VAL A 479 34.01 1.26 12.23
N ASP A 480 34.18 1.03 13.53
CA ASP A 480 34.90 1.90 14.49
C ASP A 480 34.48 3.38 14.45
N GLY A 481 33.17 3.64 14.38
CA GLY A 481 32.59 4.97 14.33
C GLY A 481 32.65 5.64 12.96
N ILE A 482 33.03 4.91 11.91
CA ILE A 482 33.03 5.36 10.52
C ILE A 482 31.98 4.55 9.75
N TYR A 483 31.09 5.25 9.06
CA TYR A 483 29.96 4.64 8.36
C TYR A 483 30.23 4.60 6.86
N LEU A 484 30.07 3.43 6.24
CA LEU A 484 29.98 3.33 4.79
C LEU A 484 28.57 3.77 4.38
N VAL A 485 28.48 4.88 3.67
CA VAL A 485 27.21 5.46 3.24
C VAL A 485 27.12 5.52 1.73
N LYS A 486 25.90 5.38 1.21
CA LYS A 486 25.59 5.56 -0.20
C LYS A 486 24.86 6.88 -0.39
N TYR A 487 25.44 7.74 -1.23
CA TYR A 487 24.84 9.00 -1.65
C TYR A 487 24.92 9.11 -3.18
N ARG A 488 23.76 9.16 -3.84
CA ARG A 488 23.65 9.11 -5.31
C ARG A 488 24.36 7.86 -5.85
N ASN A 489 25.37 8.04 -6.70
CA ASN A 489 26.12 6.96 -7.35
C ASN A 489 27.47 6.68 -6.66
N SER A 490 27.68 7.16 -5.43
CA SER A 490 28.96 7.03 -4.73
C SER A 490 28.78 6.39 -3.35
N GLU A 491 29.74 5.53 -3.00
CA GLU A 491 29.88 4.92 -1.67
C GLU A 491 31.09 5.54 -0.98
N LEU A 492 30.91 6.05 0.24
CA LEU A 492 31.89 6.86 0.95
C LEU A 492 31.95 6.46 2.42
N TRP A 493 33.15 6.45 2.99
CA TRP A 493 33.35 6.31 4.43
C TRP A 493 33.24 7.67 5.13
N VAL A 494 32.23 7.83 5.96
CA VAL A 494 31.86 9.08 6.63
C VAL A 494 31.88 8.91 8.15
N PRO A 495 32.70 9.68 8.89
CA PRO A 495 32.75 9.61 10.34
C PRO A 495 31.42 9.99 11.01
N SER A 496 31.09 9.31 12.12
CA SER A 496 29.85 9.48 12.90
C SER A 496 29.51 10.94 13.25
N ARG A 497 30.52 11.79 13.48
CA ARG A 497 30.33 13.22 13.80
C ARG A 497 29.56 14.00 12.72
N TYR A 498 29.57 13.54 11.47
CA TYR A 498 28.85 14.18 10.36
C TYR A 498 27.40 13.70 10.25
N LEU A 499 27.00 12.66 10.99
CA LEU A 499 25.76 11.92 10.77
C LEU A 499 24.89 11.87 12.03
N THR A 500 23.58 11.94 11.84
CA THR A 500 22.56 11.49 12.79
C THR A 500 21.94 10.23 12.21
N ILE A 501 22.17 9.07 12.82
CA ILE A 501 21.46 7.85 12.45
C ILE A 501 19.98 8.03 12.79
N LEU A 502 19.11 7.74 11.81
CA LEU A 502 17.67 7.87 11.99
C LEU A 502 17.13 6.68 12.80
N PRO A 503 16.04 6.87 13.56
CA PRO A 503 15.51 5.83 14.45
C PRO A 503 15.00 4.59 13.69
N GLN A 504 14.92 3.48 14.43
CA GLN A 504 14.44 2.19 13.95
C GLN A 504 13.06 2.28 13.31
N ARG A 505 12.90 1.68 12.13
CA ARG A 505 11.61 1.46 11.47
C ARG A 505 10.95 0.20 12.02
N LYS A 506 9.62 0.19 12.11
CA LYS A 506 8.87 -1.01 12.53
C LYS A 506 9.02 -2.14 11.51
N VAL A 507 9.22 -3.34 12.06
CA VAL A 507 9.38 -4.61 11.36
C VAL A 507 8.00 -5.22 11.13
N PHE A 508 7.81 -5.90 10.01
CA PHE A 508 6.61 -6.68 9.72
C PHE A 508 6.81 -8.11 10.21
N LEU A 509 6.32 -8.45 11.41
CA LEU A 509 6.66 -9.73 12.05
C LEU A 509 5.99 -10.98 11.46
N ASN A 510 5.09 -10.83 10.48
CA ASN A 510 4.49 -12.00 9.85
C ASN A 510 5.42 -12.53 8.74
N PRO A 511 6.00 -13.73 8.90
CA PRO A 511 6.79 -14.35 7.84
C PRO A 511 5.92 -14.64 6.62
N LEU A 512 6.57 -14.71 5.46
CA LEU A 512 5.93 -15.12 4.22
C LEU A 512 5.58 -16.61 4.28
N THR A 513 4.50 -16.98 3.59
CA THR A 513 4.12 -18.38 3.42
C THR A 513 5.11 -19.12 2.53
N LYS A 514 5.13 -20.46 2.65
CA LYS A 514 5.98 -21.33 1.83
C LYS A 514 5.84 -21.04 0.33
N GLU A 515 4.60 -20.95 -0.16
CA GLU A 515 4.32 -20.73 -1.58
C GLU A 515 4.86 -19.36 -2.07
N GLU A 516 4.69 -18.30 -1.27
CA GLU A 516 5.20 -16.96 -1.60
C GLU A 516 6.73 -16.95 -1.70
N VAL A 517 7.40 -17.63 -0.78
CA VAL A 517 8.87 -17.71 -0.72
C VAL A 517 9.42 -18.49 -1.92
N GLU A 518 8.91 -19.70 -2.16
CA GLU A 518 9.36 -20.56 -3.26
C GLU A 518 9.10 -19.91 -4.62
N LYS A 519 7.92 -19.31 -4.81
CA LYS A 519 7.57 -18.59 -6.04
C LYS A 519 8.49 -17.40 -6.28
N PHE A 520 8.85 -16.65 -5.24
CA PHE A 520 9.79 -15.53 -5.38
C PHE A 520 11.17 -16.00 -5.79
N VAL A 521 11.77 -16.92 -5.02
CA VAL A 521 13.15 -17.36 -5.22
C VAL A 521 13.30 -17.99 -6.62
N ASN A 522 12.36 -18.84 -7.03
CA ASN A 522 12.38 -19.49 -8.34
C ASN A 522 12.09 -18.53 -9.51
N SER A 523 11.44 -17.39 -9.27
CA SER A 523 11.27 -16.36 -10.29
C SER A 523 12.56 -15.56 -10.54
N GLN A 524 13.39 -15.35 -9.51
CA GLN A 524 14.58 -14.49 -9.56
C GLN A 524 15.85 -15.27 -9.91
N LEU A 525 15.99 -16.53 -9.46
CA LEU A 525 17.27 -17.25 -9.42
C LEU A 525 17.33 -18.47 -10.33
N LYS A 526 16.67 -18.42 -11.49
CA LYS A 526 16.54 -19.56 -12.44
C LYS A 526 17.86 -20.24 -12.82
N ASN A 527 19.01 -19.56 -12.68
CA ASN A 527 20.32 -20.01 -13.13
C ASN A 527 21.42 -20.06 -12.04
N GLU A 528 21.06 -19.97 -10.75
CA GLU A 528 22.07 -20.02 -9.68
C GLU A 528 22.65 -21.44 -9.51
N LYS A 529 23.98 -21.53 -9.36
CA LYS A 529 24.72 -22.79 -9.23
C LYS A 529 24.70 -23.39 -7.82
N SER A 530 24.24 -22.63 -6.82
CA SER A 530 24.27 -23.07 -5.41
C SER A 530 23.10 -23.98 -5.07
N ASN A 531 23.36 -25.12 -4.44
CA ASN A 531 22.32 -26.03 -3.97
C ASN A 531 21.57 -25.52 -2.73
N TYR A 532 22.13 -24.54 -2.01
CA TYR A 532 21.49 -23.90 -0.87
C TYR A 532 21.38 -22.39 -1.08
N PHE A 533 20.24 -21.82 -0.67
CA PHE A 533 19.99 -20.39 -0.70
C PHE A 533 19.45 -19.95 0.66
N ILE A 534 20.14 -19.00 1.28
CA ILE A 534 19.73 -18.36 2.52
C ILE A 534 19.20 -16.99 2.18
N TRP A 535 17.91 -16.76 2.37
CA TRP A 535 17.31 -15.44 2.29
C TRP A 535 17.05 -14.90 3.69
N VAL A 536 17.77 -13.86 4.06
CA VAL A 536 17.56 -13.10 5.29
C VAL A 536 16.64 -11.93 4.97
N ASP A 537 15.41 -12.00 5.47
CA ASP A 537 14.42 -10.93 5.40
C ASP A 537 14.52 -10.01 6.61
N LEU A 538 15.31 -8.96 6.48
CA LEU A 538 15.55 -7.94 7.50
C LEU A 538 14.31 -7.12 7.85
N TRP A 539 13.31 -7.07 6.97
CA TRP A 539 12.03 -6.40 7.21
C TRP A 539 11.08 -7.25 8.06
N ARG A 540 11.27 -8.57 8.07
CA ARG A 540 10.46 -9.53 8.85
C ARG A 540 11.20 -10.15 10.02
N LEU A 541 12.52 -9.96 10.07
CA LEU A 541 13.42 -10.65 11.00
C LEU A 541 13.26 -12.17 10.90
N SER A 542 13.26 -12.67 9.66
CA SER A 542 13.17 -14.10 9.36
C SER A 542 14.25 -14.51 8.37
N ILE A 543 14.72 -15.75 8.47
CA ILE A 543 15.56 -16.40 7.48
C ILE A 543 14.74 -17.50 6.82
N TYR A 544 14.67 -17.47 5.49
CA TYR A 544 14.16 -18.57 4.68
C TYR A 544 15.35 -19.36 4.15
N LEU A 545 15.48 -20.59 4.63
CA LEU A 545 16.50 -21.52 4.19
C LEU A 545 15.90 -22.42 3.11
N LEU A 546 16.46 -22.38 1.91
CA LEU A 546 16.00 -23.15 0.76
C LEU A 546 17.08 -24.11 0.26
N LYS A 547 16.63 -25.24 -0.28
CA LYS A 547 17.47 -26.25 -0.93
C LYS A 547 16.96 -26.47 -2.35
N LYS A 548 17.89 -26.60 -3.30
CA LYS A 548 17.61 -26.84 -4.70
C LYS A 548 17.42 -28.33 -4.97
N GLU A 549 16.30 -28.69 -5.57
CA GLU A 549 15.97 -30.05 -6.03
C GLU A 549 15.36 -29.93 -7.44
N ASN A 550 15.76 -30.77 -8.40
CA ASN A 550 15.26 -30.72 -9.78
C ASN A 550 15.26 -29.33 -10.45
N ASN A 551 16.31 -28.55 -10.17
CA ASN A 551 16.49 -27.17 -10.65
C ASN A 551 15.56 -26.10 -10.05
N GLU A 552 14.79 -26.42 -9.02
CA GLU A 552 13.92 -25.48 -8.29
C GLU A 552 14.30 -25.44 -6.80
N TYR A 553 14.17 -24.29 -6.16
CA TYR A 553 14.37 -24.10 -4.72
C TYR A 553 13.10 -24.39 -3.94
N PHE A 554 13.22 -25.26 -2.94
CA PHE A 554 12.18 -25.59 -1.98
C PHE A 554 12.55 -25.07 -0.60
N LEU A 555 11.59 -24.47 0.09
CA LEU A 555 11.74 -23.97 1.45
C LEU A 555 11.85 -25.16 2.41
N ILE A 556 13.01 -25.29 3.05
CA ILE A 556 13.24 -26.33 4.06
C ILE A 556 12.98 -25.82 5.47
N LYS A 557 13.20 -24.53 5.73
CA LYS A 557 12.99 -23.96 7.07
C LYS A 557 12.78 -22.44 7.04
N THR A 558 11.89 -21.97 7.90
CA THR A 558 11.78 -20.55 8.29
C THR A 558 12.31 -20.40 9.72
N ILE A 559 13.21 -19.44 9.94
CA ILE A 559 13.93 -19.25 11.20
C ILE A 559 13.78 -17.81 11.64
N ASP A 560 13.33 -17.55 12.86
CA ASP A 560 13.33 -16.20 13.43
C ASP A 560 14.76 -15.74 13.70
N CYS A 561 15.06 -14.48 13.40
CA CYS A 561 16.39 -13.93 13.59
C CYS A 561 16.39 -12.56 14.29
N SER A 562 17.56 -12.15 14.75
CA SER A 562 17.84 -10.78 15.18
C SER A 562 18.93 -10.19 14.27
N ALA A 563 18.86 -8.89 14.02
CA ALA A 563 19.77 -8.19 13.11
C ALA A 563 20.53 -7.06 13.82
N GLY A 564 21.37 -6.37 13.06
CA GLY A 564 22.12 -5.19 13.50
C GLY A 564 21.21 -4.06 13.98
N ALA A 565 21.66 -3.33 14.99
CA ALA A 565 21.03 -2.07 15.39
C ALA A 565 21.25 -1.00 14.29
N GLU A 566 20.50 0.10 14.31
CA GLU A 566 20.64 1.14 13.26
C GLU A 566 22.03 1.77 13.23
N TYR A 567 22.68 1.89 14.39
CA TYR A 567 24.04 2.42 14.49
C TYR A 567 25.11 1.37 14.13
N THR A 568 24.74 0.10 14.01
CA THR A 568 25.63 -1.01 13.61
C THR A 568 24.86 -1.97 12.68
N PRO A 569 24.45 -1.50 11.48
CA PRO A 569 23.49 -2.21 10.65
C PRO A 569 24.06 -3.50 10.06
N THR A 570 23.18 -4.48 9.83
CA THR A 570 23.52 -5.68 9.08
C THR A 570 23.79 -5.34 7.62
N LEU A 571 24.93 -5.81 7.10
CA LEU A 571 25.30 -5.60 5.70
C LEU A 571 24.35 -6.33 4.75
N ARG A 572 23.76 -5.58 3.82
CA ARG A 572 22.79 -6.04 2.81
C ARG A 572 23.46 -6.34 1.48
N GLY A 573 22.85 -7.20 0.69
CA GLY A 573 23.33 -7.58 -0.64
C GLY A 573 23.30 -9.09 -0.88
N TYR A 574 23.89 -9.49 -2.01
CA TYR A 574 24.10 -10.89 -2.38
C TYR A 574 25.54 -11.30 -2.08
N PHE A 575 25.68 -12.41 -1.37
CA PHE A 575 26.96 -12.93 -0.90
C PHE A 575 27.08 -14.43 -1.17
N LYS A 576 28.30 -14.94 -1.09
CA LYS A 576 28.58 -16.37 -0.94
C LYS A 576 29.20 -16.59 0.43
N SER A 577 28.71 -17.59 1.16
CA SER A 577 29.29 -17.96 2.44
C SER A 577 30.76 -18.33 2.27
N LYS A 578 31.60 -17.85 3.18
CA LYS A 578 33.07 -17.89 3.08
C LYS A 578 33.71 -18.88 4.04
N ALA A 579 33.18 -18.98 5.24
CA ALA A 579 33.76 -19.82 6.30
C ALA A 579 32.71 -20.22 7.33
N LYS A 580 33.05 -21.24 8.12
CA LYS A 580 32.30 -21.70 9.28
C LYS A 580 33.17 -21.60 10.52
N VAL A 581 32.64 -21.06 11.61
CA VAL A 581 33.35 -20.96 12.89
C VAL A 581 32.53 -21.67 13.95
N TYR A 582 33.08 -22.74 14.53
CA TYR A 582 32.37 -23.55 15.53
C TYR A 582 32.04 -22.73 16.79
N LYS A 583 33.02 -21.94 17.26
CA LYS A 583 32.92 -21.15 18.48
C LYS A 583 33.88 -19.96 18.40
N PHE A 584 33.43 -18.80 18.87
CA PHE A 584 34.30 -17.64 19.08
C PHE A 584 33.87 -16.86 20.32
N TYR A 585 34.81 -16.09 20.88
CA TYR A 585 34.58 -15.19 21.99
C TYR A 585 35.26 -13.86 21.72
N ASN A 586 34.55 -12.75 21.93
CA ASN A 586 35.08 -11.41 21.76
C ASN A 586 35.26 -10.77 23.14
N GLU A 587 36.52 -10.52 23.51
CA GLU A 587 36.90 -9.92 24.79
C GLU A 587 36.33 -8.51 24.99
N HIS A 588 36.27 -7.70 23.91
CA HIS A 588 35.77 -6.33 23.97
C HIS A 588 34.27 -6.30 24.31
N TYR A 589 33.48 -7.20 23.72
CA TYR A 589 32.04 -7.32 24.02
C TYR A 589 31.72 -8.27 25.19
N ARG A 590 32.75 -8.93 25.75
CA ARG A 590 32.62 -9.99 26.77
C ARG A 590 31.56 -11.05 26.41
N ALA A 591 31.45 -11.35 25.12
CA ALA A 591 30.37 -12.16 24.55
C ALA A 591 30.94 -13.11 23.49
N GLY A 592 30.42 -14.34 23.47
CA GLY A 592 30.72 -15.34 22.46
C GLY A 592 29.50 -15.76 21.65
N ALA A 593 29.74 -16.61 20.66
CA ALA A 593 28.69 -17.34 19.97
C ALA A 593 29.22 -18.66 19.39
N MET A 594 28.26 -19.52 19.04
CA MET A 594 28.47 -20.84 18.48
C MET A 594 27.94 -20.89 17.04
N TYR A 595 28.46 -21.84 16.26
CA TYR A 595 27.90 -22.27 14.97
C TYR A 595 27.71 -21.13 13.97
N ALA A 596 28.77 -20.37 13.71
CA ALA A 596 28.71 -19.23 12.81
C ALA A 596 28.96 -19.62 11.34
N LEU A 597 28.17 -19.03 10.44
CA LEU A 597 28.39 -19.01 9.00
C LEU A 597 28.76 -17.58 8.58
N VAL A 598 30.01 -17.39 8.15
CA VAL A 598 30.53 -16.09 7.70
C VAL A 598 30.11 -15.86 6.26
N TYR A 599 29.47 -14.73 5.97
CA TYR A 599 29.07 -14.37 4.60
C TYR A 599 29.81 -13.15 4.03
N SER A 600 30.29 -12.23 4.89
CA SER A 600 31.12 -11.11 4.44
C SER A 600 31.93 -10.49 5.58
N GLY A 601 33.26 -10.57 5.55
CA GLY A 601 34.12 -9.95 6.58
C GLY A 601 33.70 -10.37 8.00
N ASN A 602 33.33 -9.39 8.82
CA ASN A 602 32.85 -9.61 10.20
C ASN A 602 31.34 -9.94 10.28
N TYR A 603 30.62 -9.97 9.16
CA TYR A 603 29.19 -10.28 9.10
C TYR A 603 28.95 -11.79 8.96
N MET A 604 28.23 -12.32 9.93
CA MET A 604 27.96 -13.75 10.06
C MET A 604 26.54 -14.03 10.57
N ILE A 605 26.03 -15.21 10.24
CA ILE A 605 24.82 -15.79 10.85
C ILE A 605 25.31 -16.72 11.96
N HIS A 606 24.94 -16.50 13.22
CA HIS A 606 25.43 -17.29 14.36
C HIS A 606 24.36 -17.48 15.43
N SER A 607 24.65 -18.29 16.44
CA SER A 607 23.74 -18.49 17.57
C SER A 607 23.44 -17.20 18.32
N VAL A 608 22.41 -17.22 19.15
CA VAL A 608 22.27 -16.27 20.26
C VAL A 608 23.54 -16.17 21.13
N ILE A 609 23.63 -15.14 21.97
CA ILE A 609 24.86 -14.81 22.71
C ILE A 609 25.19 -15.90 23.73
N THR A 610 26.45 -16.32 23.77
CA THR A 610 26.98 -17.26 24.76
C THR A 610 28.11 -16.67 25.60
N ASN A 611 28.42 -17.31 26.72
CA ASN A 611 29.65 -17.06 27.47
C ASN A 611 30.85 -17.78 26.82
N ARG A 612 32.03 -17.69 27.44
CA ARG A 612 33.27 -18.31 26.95
C ARG A 612 33.18 -19.84 26.92
N GLU A 613 32.35 -20.45 27.75
CA GLU A 613 32.13 -21.90 27.79
C GLU A 613 31.12 -22.36 26.70
N GLY A 614 30.34 -21.46 26.11
CA GLY A 614 29.32 -21.76 25.10
C GLY A 614 27.91 -21.91 25.66
N LYS A 615 27.68 -21.54 26.93
CA LYS A 615 26.34 -21.49 27.55
C LYS A 615 25.64 -20.19 27.15
N ILE A 616 24.34 -20.27 26.85
CA ILE A 616 23.54 -19.10 26.44
C ILE A 616 23.46 -18.09 27.58
N VAL A 617 23.76 -16.83 27.28
CA VAL A 617 23.69 -15.69 28.20
C VAL A 617 22.52 -14.77 27.84
N ASP A 618 22.25 -14.58 26.55
CA ASP A 618 21.09 -13.84 26.08
C ASP A 618 20.50 -14.56 24.87
N ASN A 619 19.24 -14.99 25.00
CA ASN A 619 18.47 -15.69 23.97
C ASN A 619 17.54 -14.75 23.17
N SER A 620 17.80 -13.43 23.18
CA SER A 620 16.93 -12.45 22.55
C SER A 620 16.89 -12.57 21.02
N ILE A 621 15.73 -13.00 20.51
CA ILE A 621 15.40 -13.11 19.08
C ILE A 621 14.34 -12.08 18.69
N ILE A 622 14.19 -11.81 17.39
CA ILE A 622 13.24 -10.83 16.84
C ILE A 622 13.55 -9.40 17.35
N LYS A 623 14.84 -9.02 17.35
CA LYS A 623 15.30 -7.68 17.72
C LYS A 623 16.40 -7.17 16.80
N ARG A 624 16.59 -5.84 16.76
CA ARG A 624 17.71 -5.16 16.08
C ARG A 624 18.70 -4.64 17.12
N ASN A 625 19.55 -5.53 17.61
CA ASN A 625 20.44 -5.28 18.76
C ASN A 625 21.84 -5.86 18.62
N SER A 626 22.20 -6.40 17.45
CA SER A 626 23.56 -6.89 17.22
C SER A 626 24.46 -5.77 16.66
N HIS A 627 25.77 -6.05 16.62
CA HIS A 627 26.77 -5.21 15.96
C HIS A 627 26.93 -5.61 14.49
N GLY A 628 25.80 -5.78 13.78
CA GLY A 628 25.76 -6.15 12.37
C GLY A 628 25.50 -7.63 12.07
N CYS A 629 25.86 -8.55 12.96
CA CYS A 629 25.63 -9.99 12.76
C CYS A 629 24.14 -10.38 12.81
N ILE A 630 23.80 -11.53 12.22
CA ILE A 630 22.46 -12.11 12.29
C ILE A 630 22.46 -13.21 13.36
N ARG A 631 21.65 -13.05 14.40
CA ARG A 631 21.53 -14.04 15.50
C ARG A 631 20.32 -14.92 15.25
N VAL A 632 20.46 -16.22 15.46
CA VAL A 632 19.36 -17.20 15.38
C VAL A 632 19.37 -18.11 16.61
N PRO A 633 18.26 -18.80 16.94
CA PRO A 633 18.24 -19.79 18.02
C PRO A 633 19.37 -20.82 17.91
N MET A 634 19.88 -21.30 19.04
CA MET A 634 21.03 -22.21 19.10
C MET A 634 20.88 -23.45 18.19
N ASN A 635 19.70 -24.07 18.20
CA ASN A 635 19.42 -25.25 17.39
C ASN A 635 19.40 -24.93 15.89
N ASP A 636 18.93 -23.74 15.52
CA ASP A 636 18.89 -23.29 14.13
C ASP A 636 20.28 -22.90 13.62
N ALA A 637 21.09 -22.26 14.47
CA ALA A 637 22.50 -21.99 14.17
C ALA A 637 23.27 -23.30 13.91
N LYS A 638 23.10 -24.29 14.79
CA LYS A 638 23.70 -25.62 14.61
C LYS A 638 23.22 -26.28 13.32
N TYR A 639 21.93 -26.22 13.02
CA TYR A 639 21.38 -26.78 11.79
C TYR A 639 22.01 -26.16 10.53
N ILE A 640 22.09 -24.82 10.48
CA ILE A 640 22.76 -24.09 9.38
C ILE A 640 24.23 -24.52 9.29
N TYR A 641 24.93 -24.55 10.42
CA TYR A 641 26.34 -24.93 10.48
C TYR A 641 26.60 -26.35 10.00
N ASP A 642 25.75 -27.32 10.33
CA ASP A 642 25.96 -28.71 9.94
C ASP A 642 25.59 -28.96 8.46
N HIS A 643 24.50 -28.35 7.97
CA HIS A 643 23.89 -28.74 6.69
C HIS A 643 24.18 -27.80 5.51
N VAL A 644 24.46 -26.51 5.76
CA VAL A 644 24.66 -25.53 4.67
C VAL A 644 26.13 -25.46 4.29
N PRO A 645 26.57 -25.85 3.08
CA PRO A 645 27.98 -25.83 2.71
C PRO A 645 28.54 -24.40 2.55
N VAL A 646 29.86 -24.26 2.69
CA VAL A 646 30.57 -23.04 2.31
C VAL A 646 30.41 -22.82 0.79
N GLY A 647 30.28 -21.57 0.36
CA GLY A 647 29.96 -21.20 -1.02
C GLY A 647 28.46 -21.09 -1.31
N SER A 648 27.59 -21.40 -0.33
CA SER A 648 26.15 -21.20 -0.45
C SER A 648 25.79 -19.72 -0.60
N VAL A 649 24.75 -19.42 -1.37
CA VAL A 649 24.32 -18.04 -1.59
C VAL A 649 23.56 -17.53 -0.37
N VAL A 650 23.93 -16.35 0.10
CA VAL A 650 23.26 -15.62 1.16
C VAL A 650 22.78 -14.29 0.60
N TRP A 651 21.48 -14.08 0.59
CA TRP A 651 20.88 -12.81 0.23
C TRP A 651 20.29 -12.15 1.46
N VAL A 652 20.69 -10.91 1.71
CA VAL A 652 20.20 -10.08 2.82
C VAL A 652 19.55 -8.85 2.21
N ASN A 653 18.22 -8.69 2.39
CA ASN A 653 17.45 -7.64 1.72
C ASN A 653 17.59 -6.27 2.39
#